data_AF-A0AAW6VC65-F1
#
_entry.id   AF-A0AAW6VC65-F1
#
_cell.length_a   1.000
_cell.length_b   1.000
_cell.length_c   1.000
_cell.angle_alpha   90.00
_cell.angle_beta   90.00
_cell.angle_gamma   90.00
#
_symmetry.space_group_name_H-M   'P 1'
#
loop_
_entity.id
_entity.type
_entity.pdbx_description
1 polymer ?
#
loop_
_entity_poly.entity_id
_entity_poly.type
_entity_poly.pdbx_seq_one_letter_code
_entity_poly.pdbx_strand_id
1 'polypeptide(L)'
;MAADLNPPLGTTTPEIFLDNVKRADRLVNGPEETVNDRGGEPLDTWRQMMAKNDEVRQNIIPLSKQYMTLDAAQADIVNIPEGSTTYVRSSDDAYLAIEYKNTGGVLQPTGRTMISGKTAVRRTDEYSDGVNYAWGKVMSSGEILPGTLQGMDGLPAPENVAAYAAKGVAVYQLNPVDIPAGHAIIKDGIVLLEADQSGRLNYLPPLNRRARQSVNQRPEMVLTPLPASVRAAVEPLAERACKYMLSAWVPTWVPLAGGTGLPATGSTMDSIEQYPLMLAAVVHWISWCDAGYAAWDETFIGVSYDTAVSWIVQGLDLVVSAHLANGGWWGGPPPPWSEASEDVAVTFGSQAAELARNVASHCDLMGAHLTAAQKTKVTAMVVHEANRFVKYTPKYRWTRPDIRGQVTDNYPTGDSKSEEIAWNLAILARALILAPDNANAERWAERLITMQIAALGDRNDLSETITINGLAPCDVMNGTNVNPTRLVENHGVADGQDVSRWYTMASLSGSEWMFRTFLLAGKPVPSAALWHMADTMRALAYNPDGSVWSMDWREPVGELSYAPAIAYMFAEPRQDYIDTLLHRLAIFAGQQDDTTGALPAGAFNWPVYGSSQPGEFLSYIRMSDRMQNPLTCPRATNTHYTSLAAIYRSV
;
A
#
# COMPACT_ATOMS: atom_id res chain seq x y z
N MET A 1 -39.38 -29.97 -47.45
CA MET A 1 -40.25 -30.80 -48.31
C MET A 1 -41.37 -31.29 -47.42
N ALA A 2 -42.64 -31.11 -47.78
CA ALA A 2 -43.71 -31.75 -47.02
C ALA A 2 -43.46 -33.26 -47.08
N ALA A 3 -43.34 -33.94 -45.93
CA ALA A 3 -43.29 -35.39 -45.92
C ALA A 3 -44.54 -35.88 -46.64
N ASP A 4 -44.37 -36.62 -47.74
CA ASP A 4 -45.48 -37.17 -48.50
C ASP A 4 -46.29 -38.08 -47.57
N LEU A 5 -47.41 -37.55 -47.06
CA LEU A 5 -48.35 -38.34 -46.28
C LEU A 5 -48.86 -39.41 -47.23
N ASN A 6 -48.51 -40.67 -46.96
CA ASN A 6 -48.91 -41.77 -47.81
C ASN A 6 -49.89 -42.66 -47.04
N PRO A 7 -51.18 -42.66 -47.41
CA PRO A 7 -51.80 -41.94 -48.53
C PRO A 7 -52.09 -40.44 -48.21
N PRO A 8 -52.32 -39.61 -49.25
CA PRO A 8 -52.39 -38.15 -49.13
C PRO A 8 -53.39 -37.61 -48.09
N LEU A 9 -53.21 -36.35 -47.69
CA LEU A 9 -54.25 -35.59 -46.99
C LEU A 9 -55.55 -35.59 -47.80
N GLY A 10 -56.68 -35.86 -47.14
CA GLY A 10 -57.99 -35.97 -47.79
C GLY A 10 -58.33 -37.36 -48.34
N THR A 11 -57.44 -38.35 -48.24
CA THR A 11 -57.79 -39.74 -48.55
C THR A 11 -58.70 -40.31 -47.45
N THR A 12 -59.93 -40.70 -47.82
CA THR A 12 -61.00 -41.15 -46.92
C THR A 12 -61.28 -42.65 -47.07
N THR A 13 -60.23 -43.49 -47.12
CA THR A 13 -60.47 -44.94 -47.02
C THR A 13 -60.76 -45.34 -45.57
N PRO A 14 -61.59 -46.38 -45.36
CA PRO A 14 -61.89 -46.89 -44.02
C PRO A 14 -60.65 -47.25 -43.19
N GLU A 15 -59.59 -47.74 -43.86
CA GLU A 15 -58.34 -48.16 -43.22
C GLU A 15 -57.57 -46.97 -42.66
N ILE A 16 -57.43 -45.90 -43.44
CA ILE A 16 -56.73 -44.67 -43.00
C ILE A 16 -57.50 -43.99 -41.88
N PHE A 17 -58.83 -43.95 -42.00
CA PHE A 17 -59.69 -43.41 -40.95
C PHE A 17 -59.50 -44.21 -39.65
N LEU A 18 -59.53 -45.54 -39.73
CA LEU A 18 -59.32 -46.41 -38.58
C LEU A 18 -57.92 -46.24 -37.96
N ASP A 19 -56.87 -46.12 -38.77
CA ASP A 19 -55.51 -45.93 -38.29
C ASP A 19 -55.29 -44.56 -37.64
N ASN A 20 -55.89 -43.50 -38.19
CA ASN A 20 -55.90 -42.18 -37.57
C ASN A 20 -56.66 -42.19 -36.24
N VAL A 21 -57.80 -42.88 -36.16
CA VAL A 21 -58.58 -43.00 -34.91
C VAL A 21 -57.80 -43.78 -33.85
N LYS A 22 -57.17 -44.91 -34.22
CA LYS A 22 -56.31 -45.68 -33.30
C LYS A 22 -55.12 -44.86 -32.78
N ARG A 23 -54.53 -44.04 -33.65
CA ARG A 23 -53.38 -43.20 -33.28
C ARG A 23 -53.77 -42.03 -32.39
N ALA A 24 -54.89 -41.37 -32.70
CA ALA A 24 -55.45 -40.34 -31.84
C ALA A 24 -55.81 -40.90 -30.46
N ASP A 25 -56.43 -42.08 -30.41
CA ASP A 25 -56.71 -42.77 -29.16
C ASP A 25 -55.44 -43.07 -28.38
N ARG A 26 -54.38 -43.55 -29.05
CA ARG A 26 -53.09 -43.81 -28.41
C ARG A 26 -52.37 -42.53 -27.94
N LEU A 27 -52.45 -41.43 -28.71
CA LEU A 27 -51.85 -40.14 -28.32
C LEU A 27 -52.56 -39.52 -27.12
N VAL A 28 -53.88 -39.64 -27.03
CA VAL A 28 -54.69 -39.00 -25.98
C VAL A 28 -54.83 -39.90 -24.75
N ASN A 29 -55.11 -41.18 -24.96
CA ASN A 29 -55.48 -42.14 -23.92
C ASN A 29 -54.40 -43.19 -23.62
N GLY A 30 -53.31 -43.23 -24.39
CA GLY A 30 -52.22 -44.20 -24.24
C GLY A 30 -51.29 -43.93 -23.06
N PRO A 31 -50.37 -44.88 -22.77
CA PRO A 31 -49.37 -44.73 -21.71
C PRO A 31 -48.38 -43.61 -22.03
N GLU A 32 -47.47 -43.32 -21.09
CA GLU A 32 -46.40 -42.34 -21.28
C GLU A 32 -45.39 -42.83 -22.33
N GLU A 33 -45.54 -42.38 -23.57
CA GLU A 33 -44.67 -42.76 -24.69
C GLU A 33 -44.66 -41.69 -25.81
N THR A 34 -43.87 -41.97 -26.85
CA THR A 34 -43.84 -41.23 -28.11
C THR A 34 -44.39 -42.11 -29.24
N VAL A 35 -45.27 -41.56 -30.07
CA VAL A 35 -45.94 -42.25 -31.19
C VAL A 35 -45.72 -41.45 -32.47
N ASN A 36 -45.25 -42.11 -33.54
CA ASN A 36 -45.03 -41.42 -34.80
C ASN A 36 -46.34 -41.00 -35.49
N ASP A 37 -46.33 -39.80 -36.04
CA ASP A 37 -47.37 -39.26 -36.88
C ASP A 37 -47.39 -39.91 -38.27
N ARG A 38 -48.26 -39.44 -39.16
CA ARG A 38 -48.49 -40.12 -40.45
C ARG A 38 -47.34 -39.87 -41.43
N GLY A 39 -46.55 -38.82 -41.21
CA GLY A 39 -45.29 -38.58 -41.91
C GLY A 39 -44.09 -39.32 -41.30
N GLY A 40 -44.27 -39.97 -40.15
CA GLY A 40 -43.21 -40.67 -39.42
C GLY A 40 -42.55 -39.83 -38.33
N GLU A 41 -43.04 -38.63 -38.06
CA GLU A 41 -42.47 -37.73 -37.05
C GLU A 41 -42.94 -38.10 -35.64
N PRO A 42 -42.05 -38.19 -34.65
CA PRO A 42 -42.41 -38.57 -33.29
C PRO A 42 -43.29 -37.50 -32.59
N LEU A 43 -44.41 -37.93 -32.01
CA LEU A 43 -45.28 -37.09 -31.17
C LEU A 43 -45.39 -37.66 -29.75
N ASP A 44 -45.26 -36.80 -28.75
CA ASP A 44 -45.45 -37.19 -27.36
C ASP A 44 -46.94 -37.39 -27.04
N THR A 45 -47.24 -38.46 -26.30
CA THR A 45 -48.58 -38.70 -25.74
C THR A 45 -48.96 -37.66 -24.69
N TRP A 46 -50.26 -37.50 -24.44
CA TRP A 46 -50.77 -36.59 -23.41
C TRP A 46 -50.18 -36.87 -22.04
N ARG A 47 -50.07 -38.14 -21.65
CA ARG A 47 -49.47 -38.53 -20.36
C ARG A 47 -47.96 -38.17 -20.29
N GLN A 48 -47.21 -38.32 -21.38
CA GLN A 48 -45.79 -37.90 -21.46
C GLN A 48 -45.61 -36.39 -21.32
N MET A 49 -46.48 -35.60 -21.94
CA MET A 49 -46.46 -34.15 -21.77
C MET A 49 -46.82 -33.72 -20.34
N MET A 50 -47.76 -34.43 -19.70
CA MET A 50 -48.11 -34.18 -18.29
C MET A 50 -46.96 -34.51 -17.33
N ALA A 51 -46.28 -35.64 -17.53
CA ALA A 51 -45.13 -36.04 -16.71
C ALA A 51 -43.97 -35.03 -16.83
N LYS A 52 -43.62 -34.61 -18.04
CA LYS A 52 -42.61 -33.57 -18.29
C LYS A 52 -43.01 -32.22 -17.66
N ASN A 53 -44.30 -31.84 -17.72
CA ASN A 53 -44.79 -30.64 -17.06
C ASN A 53 -44.71 -30.73 -15.53
N ASP A 54 -45.03 -31.88 -14.93
CA ASP A 54 -44.96 -32.05 -13.48
C ASP A 54 -43.51 -32.06 -12.96
N GLU A 55 -42.55 -32.61 -13.73
CA GLU A 55 -41.11 -32.48 -13.44
C GLU A 55 -40.64 -31.02 -13.45
N VAL A 56 -41.07 -30.23 -14.44
CA VAL A 56 -40.79 -28.78 -14.50
C VAL A 56 -41.43 -28.05 -13.32
N ARG A 57 -42.66 -28.42 -12.94
CA ARG A 57 -43.36 -27.81 -11.79
C ARG A 57 -42.63 -28.10 -10.48
N GLN A 58 -42.18 -29.33 -10.25
CA GLN A 58 -41.50 -29.72 -9.01
C GLN A 58 -40.14 -29.02 -8.84
N ASN A 59 -39.44 -28.73 -9.95
CA ASN A 59 -38.10 -28.16 -9.89
C ASN A 59 -38.07 -26.62 -9.96
N ILE A 60 -39.07 -25.99 -10.61
CA ILE A 60 -39.04 -24.54 -10.88
C ILE A 60 -40.06 -23.76 -10.02
N ILE A 61 -41.24 -24.31 -9.70
CA ILE A 61 -42.28 -23.57 -8.95
C ILE A 61 -41.90 -23.29 -7.48
N PRO A 62 -41.28 -24.22 -6.73
CA PRO A 62 -40.88 -23.95 -5.34
C PRO A 62 -39.87 -22.81 -5.21
N LEU A 63 -39.11 -22.53 -6.27
CA LEU A 63 -38.14 -21.42 -6.32
C LEU A 63 -38.80 -20.05 -6.63
N SER A 64 -40.12 -19.97 -6.81
CA SER A 64 -40.79 -18.74 -7.26
C SER A 64 -42.19 -18.47 -6.73
N LYS A 65 -42.75 -19.30 -5.82
CA LYS A 65 -44.04 -18.97 -5.19
C LYS A 65 -43.82 -18.00 -4.02
N GLN A 66 -44.09 -16.72 -4.26
CA GLN A 66 -44.14 -15.70 -3.22
C GLN A 66 -45.53 -15.69 -2.58
N TYR A 67 -45.60 -15.74 -1.25
CA TYR A 67 -46.87 -15.67 -0.53
C TYR A 67 -47.13 -14.25 -0.04
N MET A 68 -48.38 -13.82 -0.13
CA MET A 68 -48.80 -12.49 0.35
C MET A 68 -48.90 -12.42 1.87
N THR A 69 -49.14 -13.54 2.55
CA THR A 69 -49.28 -13.61 4.00
C THR A 69 -48.63 -14.88 4.55
N LEU A 70 -48.19 -14.83 5.81
CA LEU A 70 -47.57 -15.97 6.48
C LEU A 70 -48.55 -17.12 6.62
N ASP A 71 -49.83 -16.83 6.90
CA ASP A 71 -50.89 -17.84 7.01
C ASP A 71 -51.10 -18.60 5.70
N ALA A 72 -51.01 -17.92 4.55
CA ALA A 72 -51.11 -18.58 3.24
C ALA A 72 -49.90 -19.48 2.96
N ALA A 73 -48.70 -19.06 3.36
CA ALA A 73 -47.50 -19.89 3.28
C ALA A 73 -47.59 -21.10 4.23
N GLN A 74 -48.12 -20.90 5.42
CA GLN A 74 -48.27 -21.93 6.44
C GLN A 74 -49.37 -22.95 6.10
N ALA A 75 -50.42 -22.53 5.39
CA ALA A 75 -51.44 -23.43 4.84
C ALA A 75 -50.90 -24.30 3.69
N ASP A 76 -49.87 -23.84 2.99
CA ASP A 76 -49.23 -24.54 1.87
C ASP A 76 -47.96 -25.31 2.28
N ILE A 77 -47.83 -25.62 3.58
CA ILE A 77 -46.62 -26.22 4.17
C ILE A 77 -46.23 -27.55 3.52
N VAL A 78 -47.19 -28.31 2.98
CA VAL A 78 -46.95 -29.57 2.27
C VAL A 78 -46.05 -29.36 1.04
N ASN A 79 -46.08 -28.17 0.43
CA ASN A 79 -45.26 -27.79 -0.72
C ASN A 79 -43.98 -27.03 -0.34
N ILE A 80 -43.69 -26.87 0.96
CA ILE A 80 -42.46 -26.25 1.49
C ILE A 80 -41.78 -27.30 2.38
N PRO A 81 -40.87 -28.13 1.84
CA PRO A 81 -40.27 -29.25 2.59
C PRO A 81 -39.58 -28.82 3.89
N GLU A 82 -39.49 -29.72 4.86
CA GLU A 82 -38.79 -29.45 6.11
C GLU A 82 -37.33 -29.07 5.86
N GLY A 83 -36.89 -27.98 6.50
CA GLY A 83 -35.56 -27.40 6.29
C GLY A 83 -35.48 -26.38 5.15
N SER A 84 -36.47 -26.32 4.25
CA SER A 84 -36.52 -25.34 3.15
C SER A 84 -37.03 -23.98 3.61
N THR A 85 -36.68 -22.94 2.85
CA THR A 85 -37.15 -21.57 3.09
C THR A 85 -38.18 -21.13 2.05
N THR A 86 -39.02 -20.16 2.42
CA THR A 86 -39.94 -19.44 1.54
C THR A 86 -39.93 -17.95 1.89
N TYR A 87 -40.42 -17.12 0.97
CA TYR A 87 -40.52 -15.67 1.16
C TYR A 87 -41.98 -15.23 1.27
N VAL A 88 -42.28 -14.47 2.31
CA VAL A 88 -43.59 -13.88 2.58
C VAL A 88 -43.49 -12.36 2.46
N ARG A 89 -44.41 -11.72 1.73
CA ARG A 89 -44.47 -10.25 1.56
C ARG A 89 -44.40 -9.53 2.92
N SER A 90 -43.57 -8.49 3.03
CA SER A 90 -43.51 -7.67 4.25
C SER A 90 -44.79 -6.86 4.40
N SER A 91 -45.38 -6.83 5.59
CA SER A 91 -46.61 -6.09 5.88
C SER A 91 -46.40 -4.59 6.13
N ASP A 92 -45.16 -4.19 6.41
CA ASP A 92 -44.75 -2.84 6.80
C ASP A 92 -43.95 -2.10 5.71
N ASP A 93 -43.81 -2.71 4.52
CA ASP A 93 -43.04 -2.22 3.37
C ASP A 93 -41.56 -1.86 3.64
N ALA A 94 -41.03 -2.18 4.83
CA ALA A 94 -39.60 -2.00 5.16
C ALA A 94 -38.71 -2.88 4.27
N TYR A 95 -39.26 -4.01 3.80
CA TYR A 95 -38.63 -4.98 2.92
C TYR A 95 -39.65 -5.46 1.87
N LEU A 96 -39.20 -6.05 0.76
CA LEU A 96 -40.11 -6.69 -0.20
C LEU A 96 -40.71 -7.97 0.37
N ALA A 97 -39.93 -8.77 1.10
CA ALA A 97 -40.39 -10.00 1.74
C ALA A 97 -39.47 -10.41 2.89
N ILE A 98 -39.97 -11.24 3.80
CA ILE A 98 -39.23 -11.82 4.93
C ILE A 98 -39.06 -13.32 4.66
N GLU A 99 -37.87 -13.86 4.90
CA GLU A 99 -37.58 -15.28 4.75
C GLU A 99 -38.04 -16.07 5.98
N TYR A 100 -38.78 -17.15 5.74
CA TYR A 100 -39.21 -18.12 6.74
C TYR A 100 -38.69 -19.51 6.39
N LYS A 101 -38.28 -20.28 7.40
CA LYS A 101 -37.85 -21.67 7.27
C LYS A 101 -38.89 -22.61 7.87
N ASN A 102 -39.23 -23.67 7.15
CA ASN A 102 -40.03 -24.75 7.72
C ASN A 102 -39.20 -25.57 8.73
N THR A 103 -39.58 -25.51 10.00
CA THR A 103 -38.98 -26.27 11.10
C THR A 103 -40.07 -27.12 11.76
N GLY A 104 -40.08 -28.43 11.51
CA GLY A 104 -41.07 -29.35 12.07
C GLY A 104 -42.52 -29.07 11.65
N GLY A 105 -42.75 -28.56 10.43
CA GLY A 105 -44.07 -28.22 9.91
C GLY A 105 -44.55 -26.81 10.28
N VAL A 106 -43.70 -26.00 10.92
CA VAL A 106 -44.02 -24.62 11.32
C VAL A 106 -42.99 -23.67 10.70
N LEU A 107 -43.47 -22.62 10.04
CA LEU A 107 -42.63 -21.57 9.47
C LEU A 107 -42.11 -20.64 10.57
N GLN A 108 -40.79 -20.55 10.68
CA GLN A 108 -40.11 -19.67 11.63
C GLN A 108 -39.28 -18.63 10.86
N PRO A 109 -39.31 -17.35 11.25
CA PRO A 109 -38.51 -16.32 10.58
C PRO A 109 -37.02 -16.59 10.79
N THR A 110 -36.23 -16.47 9.72
CA THR A 110 -34.78 -16.73 9.79
C THR A 110 -33.98 -15.50 10.22
N GLY A 111 -34.63 -14.33 10.26
CA GLY A 111 -33.98 -13.02 10.42
C GLY A 111 -33.44 -12.44 9.11
N ARG A 112 -33.55 -13.15 7.97
CA ARG A 112 -33.16 -12.63 6.65
C ARG A 112 -34.36 -12.00 5.94
N THR A 113 -34.11 -10.93 5.20
CA THR A 113 -35.13 -10.15 4.50
C THR A 113 -34.72 -9.88 3.06
N MET A 114 -35.68 -9.93 2.14
CA MET A 114 -35.56 -9.45 0.77
C MET A 114 -35.78 -7.93 0.76
N ILE A 115 -34.71 -7.15 0.61
CA ILE A 115 -34.71 -5.69 0.81
C ILE A 115 -35.53 -4.97 -0.28
N SER A 116 -36.29 -3.92 0.09
CA SER A 116 -36.94 -3.04 -0.89
C SER A 116 -35.98 -1.95 -1.35
N GLY A 117 -35.94 -1.67 -2.67
CA GLY A 117 -34.96 -0.77 -3.28
C GLY A 117 -34.98 0.69 -2.78
N LYS A 118 -35.82 1.04 -1.79
CA LYS A 118 -35.86 2.37 -1.18
C LYS A 118 -34.80 2.58 -0.09
N THR A 119 -34.17 1.52 0.43
CA THR A 119 -33.19 1.61 1.54
C THR A 119 -31.82 0.98 1.26
N ALA A 120 -31.59 0.38 0.10
CA ALA A 120 -30.27 -0.11 -0.30
C ALA A 120 -29.99 0.29 -1.74
N VAL A 121 -29.17 1.34 -1.91
CA VAL A 121 -28.51 1.73 -3.17
C VAL A 121 -29.45 2.35 -4.24
N ARG A 122 -29.11 3.55 -4.73
CA ARG A 122 -29.74 4.14 -5.92
C ARG A 122 -29.46 3.26 -7.15
N ARG A 123 -30.37 3.23 -8.12
CA ARG A 123 -30.13 2.47 -9.35
C ARG A 123 -29.02 3.11 -10.19
N THR A 124 -28.21 2.26 -10.80
CA THR A 124 -27.02 2.60 -11.59
C THR A 124 -27.34 3.18 -12.97
N ASP A 125 -28.60 3.13 -13.41
CA ASP A 125 -29.09 3.76 -14.65
C ASP A 125 -29.32 5.28 -14.51
N GLU A 126 -29.28 5.83 -13.29
CA GLU A 126 -29.23 7.28 -13.06
C GLU A 126 -27.79 7.84 -13.12
N TYR A 127 -26.80 6.99 -13.36
CA TYR A 127 -25.42 7.34 -13.79
C TYR A 127 -25.15 6.77 -15.19
N SER A 128 -26.03 7.07 -16.14
CA SER A 128 -25.78 6.79 -17.55
C SER A 128 -25.40 8.07 -18.29
N ASP A 129 -24.20 8.57 -18.07
CA ASP A 129 -23.46 9.32 -19.08
C ASP A 129 -22.54 8.39 -19.88
N GLY A 130 -23.11 7.26 -20.35
CA GLY A 130 -22.79 6.61 -21.63
C GLY A 130 -21.33 6.27 -21.98
N VAL A 131 -20.37 6.43 -21.08
CA VAL A 131 -18.95 6.19 -21.33
C VAL A 131 -18.25 5.76 -20.05
N ASN A 132 -17.85 4.49 -19.99
CA ASN A 132 -17.05 3.99 -18.88
C ASN A 132 -15.57 4.13 -19.25
N TYR A 133 -14.81 4.88 -18.45
CA TYR A 133 -13.38 5.07 -18.68
C TYR A 133 -12.55 4.14 -17.80
N ALA A 134 -11.56 3.49 -18.40
CA ALA A 134 -10.43 2.90 -17.67
C ALA A 134 -9.17 3.71 -18.03
N TRP A 135 -8.31 3.96 -17.04
CA TRP A 135 -7.08 4.69 -17.26
C TRP A 135 -5.90 3.96 -16.63
N GLY A 136 -4.76 4.08 -17.31
CA GLY A 136 -3.48 3.49 -16.93
C GLY A 136 -2.38 4.05 -17.81
N LYS A 137 -1.16 4.00 -17.32
CA LYS A 137 0.00 4.54 -18.02
C LYS A 137 0.48 3.55 -19.07
N VAL A 138 0.65 3.99 -20.32
CA VAL A 138 1.03 3.09 -21.42
C VAL A 138 2.50 3.30 -21.76
N MET A 139 3.27 2.23 -21.67
CA MET A 139 4.68 2.21 -22.03
C MET A 139 4.84 2.28 -23.55
N SER A 140 6.03 2.67 -24.02
CA SER A 140 6.38 2.65 -25.46
C SER A 140 6.25 1.27 -26.12
N SER A 141 6.28 0.18 -25.34
CA SER A 141 5.95 -1.20 -25.79
C SER A 141 4.46 -1.39 -26.13
N GLY A 142 3.61 -0.44 -25.75
CA GLY A 142 2.15 -0.52 -25.85
C GLY A 142 1.51 -1.31 -24.71
N GLU A 143 2.27 -1.72 -23.70
CA GLU A 143 1.77 -2.38 -22.47
C GLU A 143 1.39 -1.33 -21.40
N ILE A 144 0.52 -1.71 -20.47
CA ILE A 144 0.13 -0.84 -19.34
C ILE A 144 1.14 -1.05 -18.19
N LEU A 145 1.63 0.04 -17.59
CA LEU A 145 2.52 -0.02 -16.42
C LEU A 145 1.79 -0.76 -15.27
N PRO A 146 2.32 -1.90 -14.79
CA PRO A 146 1.69 -2.66 -13.72
C PRO A 146 1.42 -1.80 -12.48
N GLY A 147 0.22 -1.92 -11.90
CA GLY A 147 -0.20 -1.14 -10.74
C GLY A 147 -0.84 0.22 -11.05
N THR A 148 -0.87 0.67 -12.31
CA THR A 148 -1.46 1.97 -12.69
C THR A 148 -2.88 1.90 -13.26
N LEU A 149 -3.40 0.69 -13.52
CA LEU A 149 -4.73 0.50 -14.11
C LEU A 149 -5.80 0.68 -13.04
N GLN A 150 -6.74 1.61 -13.24
CA GLN A 150 -7.85 1.85 -12.29
C GLN A 150 -9.22 1.87 -12.97
N GLY A 151 -10.25 1.57 -12.16
CA GLY A 151 -11.65 1.48 -12.57
C GLY A 151 -12.60 2.38 -11.77
N MET A 152 -13.54 2.94 -12.54
CA MET A 152 -14.91 3.37 -12.25
C MET A 152 -15.26 4.56 -11.37
N ASP A 153 -14.40 5.12 -10.52
CA ASP A 153 -14.86 6.27 -9.72
C ASP A 153 -13.84 7.42 -9.69
N GLY A 154 -14.26 8.59 -10.17
CA GLY A 154 -13.49 9.83 -10.16
C GLY A 154 -12.72 10.02 -11.45
N LEU A 155 -13.39 10.55 -12.48
CA LEU A 155 -12.69 11.27 -13.53
C LEU A 155 -11.78 12.32 -12.88
N PRO A 156 -10.55 12.54 -13.38
CA PRO A 156 -9.97 13.86 -13.24
C PRO A 156 -10.93 14.86 -13.87
N ALA A 157 -11.14 16.01 -13.24
CA ALA A 157 -11.98 17.07 -13.80
C ALA A 157 -11.65 17.26 -15.31
N PRO A 158 -12.62 17.46 -16.21
CA PRO A 158 -12.43 17.42 -17.67
C PRO A 158 -11.21 18.20 -18.21
N GLU A 159 -10.85 19.30 -17.55
CA GLU A 159 -9.65 20.11 -17.78
C GLU A 159 -8.31 19.34 -17.66
N ASN A 160 -8.28 18.27 -16.87
CA ASN A 160 -7.09 17.48 -16.58
C ASN A 160 -6.90 16.32 -17.57
N VAL A 161 -7.94 15.88 -18.29
CA VAL A 161 -7.88 14.75 -19.25
C VAL A 161 -6.86 15.02 -20.36
N ALA A 162 -6.83 16.26 -20.88
CA ALA A 162 -5.84 16.68 -21.87
C ALA A 162 -4.42 16.71 -21.29
N ALA A 163 -4.26 17.07 -20.02
CA ALA A 163 -2.97 17.07 -19.32
C ALA A 163 -2.45 15.65 -19.05
N TYR A 164 -3.32 14.68 -18.74
CA TYR A 164 -2.96 13.27 -18.57
C TYR A 164 -2.60 12.60 -19.91
N ALA A 165 -3.34 12.89 -20.97
CA ALA A 165 -3.01 12.43 -22.32
C ALA A 165 -1.64 12.94 -22.81
N ALA A 166 -1.31 14.20 -22.50
CA ALA A 166 0.01 14.78 -22.77
C ALA A 166 1.16 14.14 -21.94
N LYS A 167 0.82 13.38 -20.88
CA LYS A 167 1.75 12.70 -19.96
C LYS A 167 1.84 11.18 -20.21
N GLY A 168 1.33 10.68 -21.34
CA GLY A 168 1.42 9.24 -21.68
C GLY A 168 0.44 8.34 -20.92
N VAL A 169 -0.57 8.91 -20.26
CA VAL A 169 -1.68 8.16 -19.67
C VAL A 169 -2.75 7.96 -20.73
N ALA A 170 -3.06 6.71 -21.06
CA ALA A 170 -4.13 6.40 -22.00
C ALA A 170 -5.46 6.33 -21.26
N VAL A 171 -6.43 7.09 -21.74
CA VAL A 171 -7.81 7.08 -21.27
C VAL A 171 -8.63 6.28 -22.29
N TYR A 172 -9.08 5.09 -21.89
CA TYR A 172 -9.85 4.22 -22.76
C TYR A 172 -11.34 4.43 -22.52
N GLN A 173 -12.03 4.90 -23.56
CA GLN A 173 -13.49 4.88 -23.63
C GLN A 173 -13.92 3.43 -23.89
N LEU A 174 -14.40 2.74 -22.86
CA LEU A 174 -14.86 1.36 -22.98
C LEU A 174 -16.34 1.37 -23.36
N ASN A 175 -16.63 0.81 -24.53
CA ASN A 175 -17.99 0.58 -24.98
C ASN A 175 -18.36 -0.89 -24.71
N PRO A 176 -19.28 -1.19 -23.77
CA PRO A 176 -19.56 -2.56 -23.33
C PRO A 176 -20.06 -3.50 -24.44
N VAL A 177 -20.63 -2.97 -25.51
CA VAL A 177 -21.13 -3.75 -26.66
C VAL A 177 -20.02 -4.32 -27.55
N ASP A 178 -18.80 -3.81 -27.45
CA ASP A 178 -17.66 -4.25 -28.28
C ASP A 178 -16.86 -5.41 -27.65
N ILE A 179 -17.26 -5.89 -26.46
CA ILE A 179 -16.60 -6.98 -25.72
C ILE A 179 -17.60 -8.13 -25.52
N PRO A 180 -17.42 -9.28 -26.20
CA PRO A 180 -18.35 -10.40 -26.07
C PRO A 180 -18.39 -10.94 -24.63
N ALA A 181 -19.57 -11.27 -24.13
CA ALA A 181 -19.74 -11.86 -22.79
C ALA A 181 -18.85 -13.11 -22.62
N GLY A 182 -18.12 -13.20 -21.50
CA GLY A 182 -17.17 -14.29 -21.24
C GLY A 182 -15.82 -14.19 -21.96
N HIS A 183 -15.52 -13.07 -22.62
CA HIS A 183 -14.21 -12.82 -23.24
C HIS A 183 -13.39 -11.81 -22.43
N ALA A 184 -12.07 -12.01 -22.43
CA ALA A 184 -11.11 -11.12 -21.81
C ALA A 184 -10.35 -10.31 -22.87
N ILE A 185 -10.00 -9.06 -22.55
CA ILE A 185 -9.01 -8.33 -23.35
C ILE A 185 -7.63 -8.84 -22.90
N ILE A 186 -6.98 -9.59 -23.79
CA ILE A 186 -5.65 -10.18 -23.57
C ILE A 186 -4.66 -9.50 -24.50
N LYS A 187 -3.60 -8.92 -23.93
CA LYS A 187 -2.45 -8.44 -24.69
C LYS A 187 -1.19 -9.05 -24.08
N ASP A 188 -0.40 -9.73 -24.91
CA ASP A 188 0.88 -10.36 -24.55
C ASP A 188 0.83 -11.30 -23.32
N GLY A 189 -0.29 -12.03 -23.17
CA GLY A 189 -0.49 -13.01 -22.10
C GLY A 189 -0.94 -12.44 -20.75
N ILE A 190 -1.21 -11.14 -20.67
CA ILE A 190 -1.74 -10.47 -19.48
C ILE A 190 -3.22 -10.15 -19.70
N VAL A 191 -4.05 -10.49 -18.71
CA VAL A 191 -5.49 -10.22 -18.69
C VAL A 191 -5.72 -8.81 -18.13
N LEU A 192 -6.27 -7.91 -18.95
CA LEU A 192 -6.49 -6.50 -18.59
C LEU A 192 -7.87 -6.26 -17.97
N LEU A 193 -8.91 -6.95 -18.46
CA LEU A 193 -10.31 -6.85 -18.03
C LEU A 193 -11.06 -8.16 -18.35
N GLU A 194 -12.05 -8.52 -17.52
CA GLU A 194 -12.98 -9.64 -17.74
C GLU A 194 -14.42 -9.12 -17.78
N ALA A 195 -15.21 -9.49 -18.79
CA ALA A 195 -16.66 -9.30 -18.75
C ALA A 195 -17.33 -10.59 -18.24
N ASP A 196 -17.97 -10.54 -17.07
CA ASP A 196 -18.68 -11.70 -16.55
C ASP A 196 -19.93 -12.04 -17.38
N GLN A 197 -20.56 -13.17 -17.06
CA GLN A 197 -21.74 -13.68 -17.77
C GLN A 197 -22.97 -12.74 -17.69
N SER A 198 -22.93 -11.70 -16.85
CA SER A 198 -23.96 -10.66 -16.78
C SER A 198 -23.65 -9.43 -17.62
N GLY A 199 -22.51 -9.39 -18.31
CA GLY A 199 -22.03 -8.23 -19.06
C GLY A 199 -21.38 -7.15 -18.20
N ARG A 200 -21.10 -7.44 -16.92
CA ARG A 200 -20.37 -6.55 -16.02
C ARG A 200 -18.87 -6.68 -16.23
N LEU A 201 -18.18 -5.54 -16.34
CA LEU A 201 -16.73 -5.47 -16.43
C LEU A 201 -16.13 -5.60 -15.03
N ASN A 202 -15.41 -6.68 -14.81
CA ASN A 202 -14.62 -6.92 -13.61
C ASN A 202 -13.17 -6.54 -13.88
N TYR A 203 -12.64 -5.68 -13.03
CA TYR A 203 -11.21 -5.43 -12.95
C TYR A 203 -10.51 -6.71 -12.49
N LEU A 204 -9.65 -7.26 -13.34
CA LEU A 204 -8.60 -8.15 -12.87
C LEU A 204 -7.37 -7.26 -12.69
N PRO A 205 -6.97 -6.94 -11.45
CA PRO A 205 -5.66 -6.33 -11.25
C PRO A 205 -4.63 -7.20 -11.96
N PRO A 206 -3.50 -6.65 -12.45
CA PRO A 206 -2.31 -7.45 -12.63
C PRO A 206 -1.75 -7.87 -11.26
N LEU A 207 -2.58 -8.42 -10.37
CA LEU A 207 -2.13 -9.44 -9.48
C LEU A 207 -2.13 -10.72 -10.32
N ASN A 208 -1.04 -10.90 -11.08
CA ASN A 208 -0.67 -12.23 -11.48
C ASN A 208 -0.76 -13.14 -10.23
N ARG A 209 -0.99 -14.44 -10.42
CA ARG A 209 -1.03 -15.40 -9.31
C ARG A 209 0.16 -15.25 -8.34
N ARG A 210 1.30 -14.69 -8.79
CA ARG A 210 2.48 -14.37 -7.99
C ARG A 210 2.31 -13.19 -7.03
N ALA A 211 1.68 -12.08 -7.41
CA ALA A 211 1.46 -10.96 -6.51
C ALA A 211 0.30 -11.24 -5.54
N ARG A 212 -0.73 -11.99 -5.97
CA ARG A 212 -1.72 -12.58 -5.04
C ARG A 212 -1.10 -13.61 -4.09
N GLN A 213 -0.06 -14.35 -4.51
CA GLN A 213 0.73 -15.19 -3.62
C GLN A 213 1.67 -14.38 -2.72
N SER A 214 2.21 -13.25 -3.19
CA SER A 214 3.10 -12.35 -2.42
C SER A 214 2.39 -11.67 -1.25
N VAL A 215 1.09 -11.42 -1.36
CA VAL A 215 0.28 -10.74 -0.32
C VAL A 215 -0.46 -11.75 0.58
N ASN A 216 -0.79 -12.95 0.08
CA ASN A 216 -1.51 -13.99 0.85
C ASN A 216 -0.64 -15.11 1.43
N GLN A 217 0.63 -15.20 1.04
CA GLN A 217 1.60 -16.01 1.77
C GLN A 217 2.30 -15.06 2.74
N ARG A 218 2.66 -15.56 3.94
CA ARG A 218 3.56 -14.87 4.88
C ARG A 218 4.56 -14.05 4.04
N PRO A 219 4.76 -12.73 4.24
CA PRO A 219 5.80 -12.02 3.52
C PRO A 219 7.10 -12.75 3.82
N GLU A 220 7.52 -13.63 2.91
CA GLU A 220 8.78 -14.30 3.05
C GLU A 220 9.75 -13.23 2.63
N MET A 221 10.28 -12.54 3.65
CA MET A 221 11.21 -11.45 3.47
C MET A 221 12.49 -12.05 2.87
N VAL A 222 12.54 -12.15 1.54
CA VAL A 222 13.76 -12.50 0.81
C VAL A 222 14.59 -11.23 0.73
N LEU A 223 15.24 -10.93 1.86
CA LEU A 223 16.22 -9.89 1.94
C LEU A 223 17.38 -10.22 1.01
N THR A 224 17.70 -9.30 0.11
CA THR A 224 18.81 -9.49 -0.83
C THR A 224 20.02 -8.67 -0.36
N PRO A 225 21.12 -9.32 0.03
CA PRO A 225 22.34 -8.62 0.42
C PRO A 225 22.93 -7.83 -0.75
N LEU A 226 23.41 -6.61 -0.49
CA LEU A 226 24.12 -5.80 -1.48
C LEU A 226 25.38 -6.52 -1.97
N PRO A 227 25.73 -6.39 -3.26
CA PRO A 227 26.95 -6.96 -3.80
C PRO A 227 28.19 -6.20 -3.28
N ALA A 228 29.32 -6.91 -3.21
CA ALA A 228 30.59 -6.36 -2.71
C ALA A 228 31.08 -5.12 -3.48
N SER A 229 30.67 -4.95 -4.74
CA SER A 229 30.97 -3.77 -5.55
C SER A 229 30.43 -2.47 -4.93
N VAL A 230 29.29 -2.52 -4.24
CA VAL A 230 28.71 -1.35 -3.56
C VAL A 230 29.61 -0.90 -2.42
N ARG A 231 30.09 -1.84 -1.60
CA ARG A 231 31.05 -1.53 -0.52
C ARG A 231 32.33 -0.89 -1.08
N ALA A 232 32.91 -1.49 -2.12
CA ALA A 232 34.12 -0.99 -2.75
C ALA A 232 33.97 0.45 -3.29
N ALA A 233 32.78 0.83 -3.73
CA ALA A 233 32.48 2.18 -4.19
C ALA A 233 32.19 3.16 -3.03
N VAL A 234 31.56 2.73 -1.94
CA VAL A 234 31.12 3.60 -0.84
C VAL A 234 32.22 3.92 0.16
N GLU A 235 33.06 2.94 0.54
CA GLU A 235 34.04 3.12 1.63
C GLU A 235 34.98 4.32 1.43
N PRO A 236 35.61 4.51 0.25
CA PRO A 236 36.50 5.67 0.04
C PRO A 236 35.76 7.02 0.08
N LEU A 237 34.49 7.04 -0.32
CA LEU A 237 33.65 8.24 -0.27
C LEU A 237 33.32 8.63 1.17
N ALA A 238 32.99 7.63 1.99
CA ALA A 238 32.64 7.83 3.38
C ALA A 238 33.84 8.28 4.22
N GLU A 239 35.03 7.75 3.97
CA GLU A 239 36.27 8.19 4.63
C GLU A 239 36.61 9.65 4.30
N ARG A 240 36.54 10.02 3.01
CA ARG A 240 36.74 11.42 2.57
C ARG A 240 35.69 12.36 3.15
N ALA A 241 34.43 11.94 3.21
CA ALA A 241 33.38 12.73 3.86
C ALA A 241 33.66 12.91 5.35
N CYS A 242 34.08 11.86 6.06
CA CYS A 242 34.48 11.93 7.47
C CYS A 242 35.58 12.97 7.69
N LYS A 243 36.65 12.93 6.89
CA LYS A 243 37.74 13.92 6.91
C LYS A 243 37.23 15.35 6.71
N TYR A 244 36.40 15.56 5.70
CA TYR A 244 35.85 16.88 5.41
C TYR A 244 35.01 17.41 6.58
N MET A 245 34.12 16.60 7.14
CA MET A 245 33.27 17.02 8.25
C MET A 245 34.08 17.34 9.51
N LEU A 246 35.09 16.55 9.83
CA LEU A 246 35.99 16.78 10.98
C LEU A 246 36.83 18.06 10.84
N SER A 247 37.22 18.43 9.62
CA SER A 247 38.08 19.59 9.38
C SER A 247 37.32 20.89 9.12
N ALA A 248 36.15 20.82 8.47
CA ALA A 248 35.42 21.99 8.02
C ALA A 248 34.20 22.34 8.90
N TRP A 249 33.44 21.35 9.37
CA TRP A 249 32.13 21.59 9.98
C TRP A 249 32.10 21.39 11.48
N VAL A 250 32.64 20.29 12.00
CA VAL A 250 32.67 20.00 13.44
C VAL A 250 33.33 21.14 14.25
N PRO A 251 34.45 21.75 13.80
CA PRO A 251 35.09 22.87 14.52
C PRO A 251 34.25 24.16 14.57
N THR A 252 33.20 24.29 13.75
CA THR A 252 32.39 25.52 13.73
C THR A 252 31.48 25.64 14.96
N TRP A 253 31.13 24.52 15.59
CA TRP A 253 30.13 24.51 16.66
C TRP A 253 30.43 23.56 17.82
N VAL A 254 31.26 22.52 17.67
CA VAL A 254 31.58 21.58 18.77
C VAL A 254 32.69 22.17 19.66
N PRO A 255 32.46 22.42 20.97
CA PRO A 255 33.44 23.06 21.85
C PRO A 255 34.79 22.37 21.96
N LEU A 256 34.83 21.04 22.04
CA LEU A 256 36.09 20.28 22.09
C LEU A 256 36.90 20.40 20.79
N ALA A 257 36.26 20.78 19.68
CA ALA A 257 36.89 21.05 18.39
C ALA A 257 37.20 22.55 18.19
N GLY A 258 36.94 23.40 19.19
CA GLY A 258 37.14 24.86 19.12
C GLY A 258 35.90 25.68 18.76
N GLY A 259 34.74 25.04 18.60
CA GLY A 259 33.47 25.70 18.31
C GLY A 259 32.83 26.38 19.53
N THR A 260 31.76 27.15 19.30
CA THR A 260 31.10 27.94 20.36
C THR A 260 29.98 27.22 21.11
N GLY A 261 29.61 26.00 20.68
CA GLY A 261 28.43 25.29 21.16
C GLY A 261 27.17 25.60 20.34
N LEU A 262 26.05 25.03 20.78
CA LEU A 262 24.73 25.38 20.24
C LEU A 262 24.25 26.72 20.81
N PRO A 263 23.42 27.48 20.07
CA PRO A 263 22.84 28.70 20.60
C PRO A 263 21.89 28.40 21.78
N ALA A 264 21.73 29.39 22.67
CA ALA A 264 20.83 29.28 23.82
C ALA A 264 19.34 29.24 23.43
N THR A 265 19.01 29.71 22.22
CA THR A 265 17.68 29.71 21.62
C THR A 265 17.82 29.45 20.13
N GLY A 266 16.84 28.80 19.51
CA GLY A 266 16.80 28.59 18.06
C GLY A 266 15.46 28.01 17.61
N SER A 267 15.38 27.55 16.36
CA SER A 267 14.22 26.83 15.85
C SER A 267 14.54 25.35 15.59
N THR A 268 13.51 24.49 15.68
CA THR A 268 13.62 23.08 15.29
C THR A 268 14.10 22.95 13.84
N MET A 269 13.65 23.86 12.94
CA MET A 269 14.05 23.86 11.54
C MET A 269 15.55 24.10 11.34
N ASP A 270 16.09 25.15 11.98
CA ASP A 270 17.52 25.44 11.89
C ASP A 270 18.36 24.27 12.41
N SER A 271 17.84 23.56 13.43
CA SER A 271 18.52 22.44 14.05
C SER A 271 18.56 21.20 13.16
N ILE A 272 17.43 20.85 12.53
CA ILE A 272 17.33 19.65 11.70
C ILE A 272 18.14 19.76 10.42
N GLU A 273 18.18 20.94 9.81
CA GLU A 273 18.91 21.19 8.57
C GLU A 273 20.42 21.32 8.76
N GLN A 274 20.93 21.36 10.01
CA GLN A 274 22.34 21.65 10.28
C GLN A 274 23.04 20.53 11.05
N TYR A 275 22.77 20.41 12.35
CA TYR A 275 23.68 19.68 13.25
C TYR A 275 23.71 18.16 13.06
N PRO A 276 22.58 17.44 12.91
CA PRO A 276 22.62 16.00 12.67
C PRO A 276 23.34 15.67 11.36
N LEU A 277 23.10 16.48 10.33
CA LEU A 277 23.70 16.32 9.01
C LEU A 277 25.20 16.58 9.05
N MET A 278 25.64 17.53 9.90
CA MET A 278 27.06 17.80 10.13
C MET A 278 27.80 16.65 10.83
N LEU A 279 27.07 15.83 11.61
CA LEU A 279 27.65 14.71 12.37
C LEU A 279 27.62 13.38 11.61
N ALA A 280 26.65 13.21 10.70
CA ALA A 280 26.33 11.92 10.08
C ALA A 280 27.55 11.21 9.46
N ALA A 281 28.34 11.89 8.60
CA ALA A 281 29.48 11.25 7.95
C ALA A 281 30.51 10.69 8.95
N VAL A 282 30.80 11.45 10.01
CA VAL A 282 31.78 11.05 11.03
C VAL A 282 31.23 9.93 11.91
N VAL A 283 29.98 10.04 12.37
CA VAL A 283 29.30 9.01 13.17
C VAL A 283 29.31 7.67 12.44
N HIS A 284 28.94 7.67 11.16
CA HIS A 284 28.87 6.46 10.37
C HIS A 284 30.26 5.84 10.13
N TRP A 285 31.29 6.66 9.90
CA TRP A 285 32.66 6.17 9.74
C TRP A 285 33.24 5.60 11.05
N ILE A 286 33.05 6.29 12.19
CA ILE A 286 33.44 5.77 13.51
C ILE A 286 32.76 4.42 13.75
N SER A 287 31.45 4.34 13.56
CA SER A 287 30.70 3.09 13.77
C SER A 287 31.13 1.96 12.82
N TRP A 288 31.62 2.30 11.62
CA TRP A 288 32.18 1.36 10.66
C TRP A 288 33.52 0.79 11.14
N CYS A 289 34.41 1.65 11.66
CA CYS A 289 35.65 1.25 12.30
C CYS A 289 35.41 0.41 13.57
N ASP A 290 34.47 0.81 14.43
CA ASP A 290 34.11 0.11 15.67
C ASP A 290 33.63 -1.32 15.41
N ALA A 291 32.88 -1.49 14.32
CA ALA A 291 32.40 -2.80 13.90
C ALA A 291 33.48 -3.64 13.18
N GLY A 292 34.71 -3.12 13.05
CA GLY A 292 35.87 -3.84 12.50
C GLY A 292 35.90 -3.91 10.98
N TYR A 293 35.12 -3.09 10.28
CA TYR A 293 35.09 -3.11 8.82
C TYR A 293 36.27 -2.38 8.17
N ALA A 294 36.79 -1.36 8.83
CA ALA A 294 37.95 -0.58 8.39
C ALA A 294 38.81 -0.18 9.60
N ALA A 295 40.10 0.08 9.37
CA ALA A 295 40.94 0.73 10.36
C ALA A 295 40.81 2.25 10.23
N TRP A 296 40.95 2.98 11.34
CA TRP A 296 40.99 4.43 11.32
C TRP A 296 42.32 4.93 10.76
N ASP A 297 42.31 5.60 9.60
CA ASP A 297 43.51 6.24 9.03
C ASP A 297 43.69 7.65 9.58
N GLU A 298 44.38 7.77 10.71
CA GLU A 298 44.70 9.07 11.32
C GLU A 298 45.55 9.96 10.42
N THR A 299 46.41 9.38 9.59
CA THR A 299 47.29 10.15 8.69
C THR A 299 46.47 10.81 7.59
N PHE A 300 45.54 10.06 7.01
CA PHE A 300 44.66 10.58 5.97
C PHE A 300 43.61 11.54 6.54
N ILE A 301 42.92 11.16 7.62
CA ILE A 301 41.82 11.93 8.21
C ILE A 301 42.35 13.20 8.89
N GLY A 302 43.56 13.17 9.45
CA GLY A 302 44.19 14.31 10.12
C GLY A 302 43.69 14.55 11.55
N VAL A 303 42.88 13.65 12.09
CA VAL A 303 42.37 13.67 13.47
C VAL A 303 42.48 12.26 14.04
N SER A 304 42.97 12.12 15.27
CA SER A 304 43.03 10.82 15.94
C SER A 304 41.64 10.27 16.23
N TYR A 305 41.51 8.94 16.27
CA TYR A 305 40.25 8.27 16.55
C TYR A 305 39.63 8.75 17.88
N ASP A 306 40.41 8.77 18.96
CA ASP A 306 39.93 9.20 20.28
C ASP A 306 39.44 10.65 20.28
N THR A 307 40.15 11.54 19.57
CA THR A 307 39.74 12.95 19.43
C THR A 307 38.42 13.07 18.66
N ALA A 308 38.30 12.35 17.53
CA ALA A 308 37.08 12.34 16.73
C ALA A 308 35.88 11.80 17.53
N VAL A 309 36.04 10.69 18.25
CA VAL A 309 35.01 10.15 19.15
C VAL A 309 34.61 11.20 20.20
N SER A 310 35.57 11.85 20.84
CA SER A 310 35.33 12.88 21.86
C SER A 310 34.49 14.05 21.33
N TRP A 311 34.85 14.55 20.14
CA TRP A 311 34.14 15.65 19.49
C TRP A 311 32.70 15.25 19.13
N ILE A 312 32.52 14.08 18.52
CA ILE A 312 31.21 13.61 18.07
C ILE A 312 30.29 13.27 19.24
N VAL A 313 30.81 12.67 20.32
CA VAL A 313 30.04 12.42 21.55
C VAL A 313 29.55 13.73 22.16
N GLN A 314 30.38 14.78 22.18
CA GLN A 314 29.96 16.10 22.65
C GLN A 314 28.92 16.73 21.72
N GLY A 315 29.13 16.67 20.40
CA GLY A 315 28.18 17.19 19.42
C GLY A 315 26.80 16.56 19.55
N LEU A 316 26.73 15.23 19.66
CA LEU A 316 25.48 14.50 19.89
C LEU A 316 24.82 14.90 21.22
N ASP A 317 25.58 14.96 22.32
CA ASP A 317 25.02 15.34 23.63
C ASP A 317 24.51 16.78 23.65
N LEU A 318 25.14 17.71 22.90
CA LEU A 318 24.63 19.07 22.76
C LEU A 318 23.26 19.10 22.10
N VAL A 319 23.09 18.42 20.95
CA VAL A 319 21.81 18.41 20.23
C VAL A 319 20.73 17.72 21.07
N VAL A 320 21.04 16.59 21.70
CA VAL A 320 20.12 15.86 22.59
C VAL A 320 19.74 16.72 23.81
N SER A 321 20.70 17.42 24.43
CA SER A 321 20.44 18.26 25.60
C SER A 321 19.65 19.51 25.25
N ALA A 322 19.75 20.01 24.02
CA ALA A 322 18.97 21.14 23.53
C ALA A 322 17.49 20.79 23.27
N HIS A 323 17.09 19.51 23.41
CA HIS A 323 15.70 19.10 23.29
C HIS A 323 14.85 19.52 24.50
N LEU A 324 13.57 19.83 24.29
CA LEU A 324 12.60 20.21 25.35
C LEU A 324 12.53 19.19 26.49
N ALA A 325 12.57 17.89 26.18
CA ALA A 325 12.57 16.83 27.21
C ALA A 325 13.78 16.87 28.15
N ASN A 326 14.85 17.52 27.73
CA ASN A 326 16.11 17.66 28.47
C ASN A 326 16.32 19.10 28.98
N GLY A 327 15.31 19.97 28.90
CA GLY A 327 15.35 21.36 29.38
C GLY A 327 15.85 22.37 28.34
N GLY A 328 15.98 21.97 27.08
CA GLY A 328 16.38 22.86 25.99
C GLY A 328 15.20 23.57 25.32
N TRP A 329 15.34 23.87 24.03
CA TRP A 329 14.47 24.79 23.29
C TRP A 329 13.86 24.22 22.00
N TRP A 330 14.35 23.09 21.47
CA TRP A 330 13.76 22.45 20.27
C TRP A 330 12.94 21.20 20.63
N GLY A 331 11.89 20.94 19.87
CA GLY A 331 10.98 19.81 20.08
C GLY A 331 9.60 20.10 19.51
N GLY A 332 8.75 19.09 19.41
CA GLY A 332 7.41 19.23 18.86
C GLY A 332 6.40 19.71 19.93
N PRO A 333 5.39 20.53 19.58
CA PRO A 333 4.36 20.92 20.54
C PRO A 333 3.49 19.71 20.95
N PRO A 334 3.18 19.52 22.24
CA PRO A 334 2.31 18.43 22.69
C PRO A 334 0.85 18.65 22.26
N PRO A 335 0.07 17.57 22.01
CA PRO A 335 -1.35 17.67 21.66
C PRO A 335 -2.22 18.20 22.83
N PRO A 336 -3.46 18.70 22.58
CA PRO A 336 -4.17 18.66 21.30
C PRO A 336 -3.73 19.76 20.32
N TRP A 337 -3.62 19.39 19.05
CA TRP A 337 -3.50 20.34 17.94
C TRP A 337 -4.91 20.75 17.51
N SER A 338 -5.18 22.05 17.33
CA SER A 338 -6.45 22.52 16.76
C SER A 338 -6.41 22.45 15.23
N GLU A 339 -7.56 22.29 14.55
CA GLU A 339 -7.65 22.32 13.07
C GLU A 339 -7.01 23.59 12.47
N ALA A 340 -7.18 24.75 13.12
CA ALA A 340 -6.60 26.04 12.68
C ALA A 340 -5.10 26.18 12.97
N SER A 341 -4.55 25.36 13.88
CA SER A 341 -3.11 25.28 14.16
C SER A 341 -2.46 24.07 13.49
N GLU A 342 -3.21 23.26 12.74
CA GLU A 342 -2.82 21.92 12.31
C GLU A 342 -1.82 21.95 11.16
N ASP A 343 -1.93 22.88 10.22
CA ASP A 343 -0.93 23.07 9.16
C ASP A 343 0.43 23.53 9.72
N VAL A 344 0.44 24.31 10.81
CA VAL A 344 1.68 24.74 11.47
C VAL A 344 2.19 23.64 12.41
N ALA A 345 1.32 23.03 13.22
CA ALA A 345 1.69 22.04 14.24
C ALA A 345 2.07 20.67 13.66
N VAL A 346 1.52 20.26 12.50
CA VAL A 346 1.89 19.01 11.83
C VAL A 346 3.24 19.16 11.14
N THR A 347 3.54 20.27 10.47
CA THR A 347 4.85 20.47 9.83
C THR A 347 5.97 20.65 10.88
N PHE A 348 5.81 21.53 11.88
CA PHE A 348 6.82 21.70 12.94
C PHE A 348 6.92 20.49 13.88
N GLY A 349 5.80 19.81 14.15
CA GLY A 349 5.78 18.58 14.94
C GLY A 349 6.46 17.42 14.22
N SER A 350 6.27 17.26 12.92
CA SER A 350 6.87 16.14 12.17
C SER A 350 8.37 16.33 11.97
N GLN A 351 8.82 17.58 11.78
CA GLN A 351 10.26 17.92 11.76
C GLN A 351 10.94 17.64 13.11
N ALA A 352 10.29 17.92 14.23
CA ALA A 352 10.86 17.57 15.55
C ALA A 352 11.00 16.05 15.72
N ALA A 353 10.03 15.28 15.25
CA ALA A 353 10.09 13.82 15.25
C ALA A 353 11.24 13.31 14.37
N GLU A 354 11.40 13.87 13.17
CA GLU A 354 12.49 13.54 12.26
C GLU A 354 13.85 13.86 12.90
N LEU A 355 14.07 15.08 13.39
CA LEU A 355 15.29 15.48 14.08
C LEU A 355 15.65 14.52 15.23
N ALA A 356 14.69 14.24 16.11
CA ALA A 356 14.88 13.32 17.22
C ALA A 356 15.24 11.90 16.74
N ARG A 357 14.63 11.44 15.65
CA ARG A 357 14.92 10.15 15.02
C ARG A 357 16.34 10.12 14.42
N ASN A 358 16.76 11.17 13.69
CA ASN A 358 18.10 11.29 13.10
C ASN A 358 19.16 11.20 14.20
N VAL A 359 19.04 12.05 15.22
CA VAL A 359 20.01 12.15 16.32
C VAL A 359 20.04 10.88 17.16
N ALA A 360 18.87 10.29 17.46
CA ALA A 360 18.81 9.02 18.20
C ALA A 360 19.48 7.88 17.42
N SER A 361 19.35 7.84 16.10
CA SER A 361 20.01 6.85 15.25
C SER A 361 21.54 7.01 15.26
N HIS A 362 22.03 8.25 15.23
CA HIS A 362 23.46 8.52 15.40
C HIS A 362 23.97 8.13 16.79
N CYS A 363 23.17 8.38 17.83
CA CYS A 363 23.52 7.97 19.20
C CYS A 363 23.63 6.44 19.34
N ASP A 364 22.78 5.68 18.66
CA ASP A 364 22.85 4.22 18.62
C ASP A 364 24.15 3.73 17.98
N LEU A 365 24.55 4.33 16.85
CA LEU A 365 25.79 4.00 16.15
C LEU A 365 27.02 4.28 17.02
N MET A 366 26.94 5.28 17.90
CA MET A 366 27.95 5.65 18.89
C MET A 366 27.71 4.99 20.27
N GLY A 367 26.82 4.00 20.36
CA GLY A 367 26.31 3.51 21.64
C GLY A 367 27.36 2.95 22.60
N ALA A 368 28.50 2.46 22.10
CA ALA A 368 29.63 2.01 22.91
C ALA A 368 30.36 3.18 23.62
N HIS A 369 30.27 4.38 23.06
CA HIS A 369 30.97 5.59 23.52
C HIS A 369 30.10 6.50 24.40
N LEU A 370 28.78 6.30 24.41
CA LEU A 370 27.86 7.09 25.21
C LEU A 370 27.74 6.57 26.65
N THR A 371 27.78 7.50 27.60
CA THR A 371 27.50 7.25 29.02
C THR A 371 26.04 6.87 29.26
N ALA A 372 25.76 6.24 30.40
CA ALA A 372 24.38 5.93 30.81
C ALA A 372 23.50 7.19 30.93
N ALA A 373 24.08 8.31 31.39
CA ALA A 373 23.37 9.58 31.49
C ALA A 373 22.98 10.13 30.11
N GLN A 374 23.89 10.08 29.13
CA GLN A 374 23.58 10.48 27.74
C GLN A 374 22.50 9.59 27.13
N LYS A 375 22.58 8.26 27.30
CA LYS A 375 21.55 7.32 26.82
C LYS A 375 20.17 7.60 27.46
N THR A 376 20.15 8.03 28.72
CA THR A 376 18.92 8.44 29.41
C THR A 376 18.30 9.67 28.75
N LYS A 377 19.10 10.70 28.42
CA LYS A 377 18.62 11.89 27.71
C LYS A 377 18.08 11.56 26.30
N VAL A 378 18.75 10.67 25.57
CA VAL A 378 18.30 10.20 24.25
C VAL A 378 16.94 9.51 24.38
N THR A 379 16.78 8.63 25.36
CA THR A 379 15.51 7.94 25.62
C THR A 379 14.40 8.93 25.99
N ALA A 380 14.69 9.92 26.84
CA ALA A 380 13.73 10.95 27.21
C ALA A 380 13.26 11.78 26.00
N MET A 381 14.18 12.16 25.11
CA MET A 381 13.87 12.85 23.85
C MET A 381 12.95 12.02 22.95
N VAL A 382 13.32 10.76 22.68
CA VAL A 382 12.52 9.88 21.80
C VAL A 382 11.14 9.61 22.38
N VAL A 383 11.04 9.33 23.68
CA VAL A 383 9.75 9.09 24.35
C VAL A 383 8.87 10.33 24.34
N HIS A 384 9.44 11.52 24.52
CA HIS A 384 8.70 12.78 24.45
C HIS A 384 8.06 12.95 23.06
N GLU A 385 8.85 12.80 22.00
CA GLU A 385 8.39 12.97 20.63
C GLU A 385 7.38 11.89 20.22
N ALA A 386 7.63 10.61 20.55
CA ALA A 386 6.71 9.52 20.27
C ALA A 386 5.35 9.66 20.98
N ASN A 387 5.35 10.19 22.21
CA ASN A 387 4.12 10.39 22.98
C ASN A 387 3.16 11.40 22.35
N ARG A 388 3.64 12.32 21.50
CA ARG A 388 2.79 13.27 20.80
C ARG A 388 1.79 12.56 19.89
N PHE A 389 2.14 11.40 19.34
CA PHE A 389 1.33 10.68 18.37
C PHE A 389 0.37 9.65 18.97
N VAL A 390 0.38 9.44 20.29
CA VAL A 390 -0.49 8.44 20.96
C VAL A 390 -1.98 8.68 20.65
N LYS A 391 -2.39 9.94 20.51
CA LYS A 391 -3.75 10.36 20.16
C LYS A 391 -3.88 10.86 18.72
N TYR A 392 -2.82 10.80 17.91
CA TYR A 392 -2.86 11.29 16.53
C TYR A 392 -3.71 10.38 15.66
N THR A 393 -4.58 10.99 14.87
CA THR A 393 -5.31 10.31 13.81
C THR A 393 -4.65 10.67 12.48
N PRO A 394 -4.24 9.68 11.67
CA PRO A 394 -3.66 9.95 10.36
C PRO A 394 -4.54 10.88 9.54
N LYS A 395 -3.90 11.87 8.90
CA LYS A 395 -4.56 12.84 8.05
C LYS A 395 -4.54 12.35 6.62
N TYR A 396 -5.60 12.72 5.90
CA TYR A 396 -5.81 12.30 4.53
C TYR A 396 -6.02 13.50 3.62
N ARG A 397 -5.31 13.57 2.49
CA ARG A 397 -5.55 14.56 1.45
C ARG A 397 -6.92 14.39 0.85
N TRP A 398 -7.27 13.17 0.48
CA TRP A 398 -8.57 12.86 -0.10
C TRP A 398 -9.45 12.15 0.92
N THR A 399 -10.70 12.60 1.07
CA THR A 399 -11.67 11.91 1.92
C THR A 399 -12.02 10.53 1.37
N ARG A 400 -12.62 9.68 2.22
CA ARG A 400 -13.39 8.55 1.69
C ARG A 400 -14.44 9.05 0.68
N PRO A 401 -14.70 8.30 -0.40
CA PRO A 401 -15.83 8.57 -1.28
C PRO A 401 -17.13 8.59 -0.47
N ASP A 402 -17.95 9.62 -0.69
CA ASP A 402 -19.27 9.70 -0.09
C ASP A 402 -20.26 8.71 -0.76
N ILE A 403 -21.52 8.73 -0.34
CA ILE A 403 -22.57 7.86 -0.90
C ILE A 403 -22.84 8.08 -2.41
N ARG A 404 -22.28 9.14 -3.00
CA ARG A 404 -22.36 9.49 -4.43
C ARG A 404 -21.03 9.28 -5.15
N GLY A 405 -20.03 8.70 -4.48
CA GLY A 405 -18.68 8.50 -4.98
C GLY A 405 -17.83 9.78 -5.01
N GLN A 406 -18.32 10.89 -4.46
CA GLN A 406 -17.59 12.16 -4.43
C GLN A 406 -16.50 12.14 -3.38
N VAL A 407 -15.35 12.70 -3.74
CA VAL A 407 -14.17 12.82 -2.89
C VAL A 407 -13.86 14.31 -2.72
N THR A 408 -13.52 14.73 -1.51
CA THR A 408 -13.11 16.10 -1.21
C THR A 408 -11.60 16.14 -1.00
N ASP A 409 -10.93 17.16 -1.54
CA ASP A 409 -9.54 17.48 -1.20
C ASP A 409 -9.54 18.33 0.09
N ASN A 410 -9.08 17.73 1.18
CA ASN A 410 -8.95 18.37 2.49
C ASN A 410 -7.84 19.43 2.52
N TYR A 411 -6.87 19.35 1.61
CA TYR A 411 -5.75 20.29 1.52
C TYR A 411 -5.61 20.81 0.09
N PRO A 412 -6.46 21.76 -0.34
CA PRO A 412 -6.46 22.30 -1.70
C PRO A 412 -5.15 22.97 -2.13
N THR A 413 -4.25 23.27 -1.18
CA THR A 413 -2.87 23.71 -1.41
C THR A 413 -1.95 22.61 -1.95
N GLY A 414 -2.45 21.37 -2.03
CA GLY A 414 -1.77 20.21 -2.60
C GLY A 414 -0.92 19.42 -1.60
N ASP A 415 -1.16 19.55 -0.30
CA ASP A 415 -0.42 18.84 0.75
C ASP A 415 -0.99 17.41 0.95
N SER A 416 -0.15 16.40 0.68
CA SER A 416 -0.49 14.98 0.81
C SER A 416 -0.54 14.49 2.25
N LYS A 417 0.18 15.15 3.16
CA LYS A 417 0.52 14.66 4.51
C LYS A 417 1.30 13.32 4.56
N SER A 418 1.60 12.67 3.42
CA SER A 418 2.24 11.34 3.43
C SER A 418 3.69 11.40 3.93
N GLU A 419 4.43 12.43 3.54
CA GLU A 419 5.81 12.66 3.98
C GLU A 419 5.88 12.86 5.49
N GLU A 420 5.03 13.75 6.03
CA GLU A 420 4.97 13.99 7.48
C GLU A 420 4.57 12.73 8.25
N ILE A 421 3.63 11.93 7.72
CA ILE A 421 3.24 10.66 8.34
C ILE A 421 4.43 9.67 8.36
N ALA A 422 5.25 9.63 7.31
CA ALA A 422 6.46 8.81 7.25
C ALA A 422 7.53 9.23 8.28
N TRP A 423 7.72 10.53 8.49
CA TRP A 423 8.59 11.03 9.56
C TRP A 423 8.06 10.69 10.95
N ASN A 424 6.75 10.83 11.15
CA ASN A 424 6.09 10.57 12.43
C ASN A 424 6.12 9.10 12.83
N LEU A 425 6.00 8.18 11.88
CA LEU A 425 6.06 6.75 12.19
C LEU A 425 7.50 6.31 12.52
N ALA A 426 8.52 6.95 11.96
CA ALA A 426 9.92 6.60 12.21
C ALA A 426 10.33 6.83 13.68
N ILE A 427 9.83 7.90 14.32
CA ILE A 427 10.09 8.12 15.76
C ILE A 427 9.38 7.09 16.65
N LEU A 428 8.20 6.60 16.23
CA LEU A 428 7.49 5.51 16.94
C LEU A 428 8.27 4.21 16.86
N ALA A 429 8.84 3.89 15.69
CA ALA A 429 9.73 2.74 15.53
C ALA A 429 10.94 2.82 16.50
N ARG A 430 11.56 4.00 16.64
CA ARG A 430 12.65 4.20 17.62
C ARG A 430 12.20 4.05 19.06
N ALA A 431 11.03 4.55 19.42
CA ALA A 431 10.50 4.43 20.78
C ALA A 431 10.26 2.97 21.18
N LEU A 432 9.81 2.13 20.25
CA LEU A 432 9.64 0.69 20.47
C LEU A 432 10.96 -0.05 20.73
N ILE A 433 12.09 0.44 20.21
CA ILE A 433 13.42 -0.12 20.48
C ILE A 433 14.01 0.39 21.79
N LEU A 434 13.92 1.70 22.06
CA LEU A 434 14.57 2.32 23.21
C LEU A 434 13.78 2.18 24.52
N ALA A 435 12.45 2.10 24.44
CA ALA A 435 11.57 2.06 25.61
C ALA A 435 10.41 1.05 25.42
N PRO A 436 10.69 -0.23 25.12
CA PRO A 436 9.66 -1.23 24.86
C PRO A 436 8.68 -1.42 26.04
N ASP A 437 9.14 -1.22 27.28
CA ASP A 437 8.34 -1.36 28.50
C ASP A 437 7.48 -0.14 28.85
N ASN A 438 7.51 0.92 28.03
CA ASN A 438 6.71 2.10 28.28
C ASN A 438 5.20 1.79 28.28
N ALA A 439 4.43 2.47 29.14
CA ALA A 439 2.98 2.32 29.20
C ALA A 439 2.26 2.66 27.88
N ASN A 440 2.88 3.48 27.01
CA ASN A 440 2.34 3.83 25.70
C ASN A 440 2.85 2.94 24.55
N ALA A 441 3.70 1.94 24.81
CA ALA A 441 4.34 1.17 23.75
C ALA A 441 3.34 0.47 22.82
N GLU A 442 2.24 -0.08 23.36
CA GLU A 442 1.19 -0.69 22.54
C GLU A 442 0.49 0.33 21.63
N ARG A 443 0.28 1.55 22.12
CA ARG A 443 -0.30 2.64 21.33
C ARG A 443 0.67 3.15 20.28
N TRP A 444 1.97 3.25 20.60
CA TRP A 444 2.99 3.59 19.59
C TRP A 444 3.02 2.56 18.47
N ALA A 445 2.93 1.28 18.82
CA ALA A 445 2.82 0.18 17.88
C ALA A 445 1.58 0.30 16.97
N GLU A 446 0.38 0.49 17.53
CA GLU A 446 -0.84 0.70 16.75
C GLU A 446 -0.73 1.92 15.82
N ARG A 447 -0.17 3.03 16.33
CA ARG A 447 0.02 4.26 15.56
C ARG A 447 1.05 4.09 14.44
N LEU A 448 2.15 3.38 14.67
CA LEU A 448 3.14 3.03 13.66
C LEU A 448 2.49 2.30 12.48
N ILE A 449 1.65 1.28 12.74
CA ILE A 449 1.00 0.50 11.68
C ILE A 449 -0.07 1.35 10.95
N THR A 450 -0.93 2.05 11.68
CA THR A 450 -1.99 2.89 11.06
C THR A 450 -1.40 4.04 10.23
N MET A 451 -0.31 4.66 10.69
CA MET A 451 0.42 5.66 9.92
C MET A 451 1.08 5.06 8.68
N GLN A 452 1.72 3.89 8.77
CA GLN A 452 2.33 3.24 7.61
C GLN A 452 1.30 2.89 6.54
N ILE A 453 0.12 2.43 6.95
CA ILE A 453 -1.01 2.18 6.05
C ILE A 453 -1.48 3.49 5.41
N ALA A 454 -1.59 4.58 6.19
CA ALA A 454 -2.02 5.89 5.69
C ALA A 454 -1.01 6.58 4.76
N ALA A 455 0.30 6.44 5.02
CA ALA A 455 1.36 7.07 4.24
C ALA A 455 1.45 6.51 2.82
N LEU A 456 1.14 5.22 2.64
CA LEU A 456 1.25 4.53 1.35
C LEU A 456 -0.10 4.08 0.77
N GLY A 457 -1.20 4.35 1.47
CA GLY A 457 -2.54 3.91 1.13
C GLY A 457 -3.16 4.71 -0.02
N ASP A 458 -3.70 3.97 -1.00
CA ASP A 458 -4.48 4.50 -2.11
C ASP A 458 -5.97 4.12 -2.02
N ARG A 459 -6.74 4.46 -3.05
CA ARG A 459 -8.19 4.22 -3.08
C ARG A 459 -8.57 2.74 -3.02
N ASN A 460 -7.75 1.85 -3.59
CA ASN A 460 -8.05 0.41 -3.60
C ASN A 460 -8.01 -0.16 -2.18
N ASP A 461 -7.14 0.41 -1.35
CA ASP A 461 -6.91 -0.02 0.04
C ASP A 461 -8.10 0.27 0.96
N LEU A 462 -9.01 1.20 0.59
CA LEU A 462 -10.23 1.50 1.37
C LEU A 462 -11.20 0.32 1.50
N SER A 463 -11.07 -0.67 0.61
CA SER A 463 -11.86 -1.91 0.63
C SER A 463 -11.04 -3.15 1.00
N GLU A 464 -9.73 -2.98 1.25
CA GLU A 464 -8.82 -4.09 1.52
C GLU A 464 -9.05 -4.65 2.93
N THR A 465 -9.37 -5.94 2.98
CA THR A 465 -9.73 -6.68 4.20
C THR A 465 -8.55 -7.50 4.75
N ILE A 466 -7.47 -7.63 3.99
CA ILE A 466 -6.26 -8.30 4.43
C ILE A 466 -5.63 -7.52 5.59
N THR A 467 -5.48 -8.19 6.73
CA THR A 467 -4.89 -7.58 7.91
C THR A 467 -3.36 -7.50 7.79
N ILE A 468 -2.81 -6.30 8.04
CA ILE A 468 -1.38 -6.01 8.15
C ILE A 468 -1.08 -5.81 9.63
N ASN A 469 -0.25 -6.67 10.21
CA ASN A 469 0.02 -6.67 11.65
C ASN A 469 -1.25 -6.59 12.53
N GLY A 470 -2.35 -7.22 12.09
CA GLY A 470 -3.62 -7.28 12.81
C GLY A 470 -4.62 -6.17 12.49
N LEU A 471 -4.28 -5.21 11.63
CA LEU A 471 -5.17 -4.12 11.21
C LEU A 471 -5.47 -4.23 9.72
N ALA A 472 -6.74 -4.25 9.33
CA ALA A 472 -7.12 -4.18 7.93
C ALA A 472 -7.16 -2.73 7.46
N PRO A 473 -6.61 -2.39 6.28
CA PRO A 473 -6.69 -1.04 5.72
C PRO A 473 -8.12 -0.48 5.68
N CYS A 474 -9.11 -1.31 5.32
CA CYS A 474 -10.51 -0.90 5.27
C CYS A 474 -11.09 -0.47 6.63
N ASP A 475 -10.52 -0.92 7.74
CA ASP A 475 -10.97 -0.57 9.10
C ASP A 475 -10.29 0.71 9.63
N VAL A 476 -9.09 1.03 9.15
CA VAL A 476 -8.25 2.09 9.74
C VAL A 476 -8.07 3.32 8.84
N MET A 477 -8.22 3.18 7.52
CA MET A 477 -8.06 4.30 6.59
C MET A 477 -9.30 5.19 6.59
N ASN A 478 -9.17 6.51 6.68
CA ASN A 478 -10.30 7.45 6.56
C ASN A 478 -10.24 8.34 5.32
N GLY A 479 -9.40 7.94 4.37
CA GLY A 479 -9.12 8.65 3.14
C GLY A 479 -7.86 8.09 2.48
N THR A 480 -7.28 8.83 1.55
CA THR A 480 -6.06 8.44 0.84
C THR A 480 -5.08 9.61 0.75
N ASN A 481 -3.79 9.28 0.65
CA ASN A 481 -2.70 10.25 0.46
C ASN A 481 -1.83 9.96 -0.77
N VAL A 482 -1.91 8.72 -1.26
CA VAL A 482 -1.17 8.28 -2.44
C VAL A 482 -2.13 8.16 -3.61
N ASN A 483 -1.63 8.57 -4.78
CA ASN A 483 -2.40 8.41 -6.01
C ASN A 483 -2.50 6.94 -6.43
N PRO A 484 -3.51 6.64 -7.25
CA PRO A 484 -3.60 5.42 -8.04
C PRO A 484 -2.33 4.89 -8.71
N THR A 485 -1.43 5.78 -9.11
CA THR A 485 -0.16 5.47 -9.78
C THR A 485 0.94 5.07 -8.80
N ARG A 486 0.63 5.02 -7.50
CA ARG A 486 1.55 4.84 -6.37
C ARG A 486 2.58 5.96 -6.19
N LEU A 487 2.42 7.08 -6.91
CA LEU A 487 3.18 8.29 -6.69
C LEU A 487 2.40 9.25 -5.78
N VAL A 488 3.14 10.13 -5.12
CA VAL A 488 2.61 11.12 -4.19
C VAL A 488 2.64 12.49 -4.84
N GLU A 489 1.49 13.15 -4.84
CA GLU A 489 1.37 14.56 -5.19
C GLU A 489 1.42 15.39 -3.92
N ASN A 490 2.43 16.25 -3.80
CA ASN A 490 2.63 17.10 -2.63
C ASN A 490 2.97 18.55 -3.04
N HIS A 491 2.60 19.53 -2.23
CA HIS A 491 2.81 20.97 -2.49
C HIS A 491 2.38 21.44 -3.91
N GLY A 492 1.31 20.86 -4.46
CA GLY A 492 0.81 21.16 -5.80
C GLY A 492 1.67 20.61 -6.94
N VAL A 493 2.70 19.81 -6.62
CA VAL A 493 3.49 19.06 -7.59
C VAL A 493 2.67 17.88 -8.07
N ALA A 494 2.31 17.92 -9.35
CA ALA A 494 1.47 16.91 -9.97
C ALA A 494 2.22 15.59 -10.19
N ASP A 495 1.44 14.51 -10.26
CA ASP A 495 1.91 13.16 -10.54
C ASP A 495 2.75 13.09 -11.83
N GLY A 496 3.83 12.31 -11.77
CA GLY A 496 4.76 12.03 -12.86
C GLY A 496 5.85 13.09 -13.09
N GLN A 497 5.87 14.19 -12.33
CA GLN A 497 7.01 15.13 -12.30
C GLN A 497 8.17 14.55 -11.48
N ASP A 498 9.41 14.92 -11.80
CA ASP A 498 10.60 14.47 -11.05
C ASP A 498 10.49 14.76 -9.55
N VAL A 499 9.92 15.93 -9.21
CA VAL A 499 9.70 16.33 -7.81
C VAL A 499 8.62 15.48 -7.11
N SER A 500 7.63 14.94 -7.82
CA SER A 500 6.63 14.01 -7.23
C SER A 500 7.26 12.69 -6.79
N ARG A 501 8.31 12.23 -7.49
CA ARG A 501 9.09 11.06 -7.07
C ARG A 501 9.85 11.29 -5.77
N TRP A 502 10.28 12.52 -5.51
CA TRP A 502 10.91 12.87 -4.23
C TRP A 502 9.94 12.68 -3.07
N TYR A 503 8.76 13.29 -3.14
CA TYR A 503 7.74 13.12 -2.11
C TYR A 503 7.27 11.67 -1.97
N THR A 504 7.27 10.92 -3.07
CA THR A 504 6.98 9.48 -3.04
C THR A 504 8.06 8.73 -2.24
N MET A 505 9.34 9.05 -2.44
CA MET A 505 10.42 8.49 -1.64
C MET A 505 10.37 8.94 -0.18
N ALA A 506 10.01 10.18 0.09
CA ALA A 506 9.83 10.68 1.45
C ALA A 506 8.70 9.95 2.17
N SER A 507 7.61 9.67 1.46
CA SER A 507 6.51 8.85 1.97
C SER A 507 6.91 7.39 2.22
N LEU A 508 7.78 6.86 1.35
CA LEU A 508 8.32 5.49 1.49
C LEU A 508 9.40 5.39 2.57
N SER A 509 10.04 6.49 2.96
CA SER A 509 11.16 6.46 3.91
C SER A 509 10.75 5.93 5.27
N GLY A 510 9.47 6.04 5.65
CA GLY A 510 8.92 5.38 6.83
C GLY A 510 9.20 3.87 6.84
N SER A 511 9.01 3.19 5.71
CA SER A 511 9.32 1.76 5.56
C SER A 511 10.82 1.49 5.67
N GLU A 512 11.65 2.30 5.02
CA GLU A 512 13.11 2.21 5.13
C GLU A 512 13.59 2.36 6.58
N TRP A 513 13.06 3.35 7.29
CA TRP A 513 13.41 3.61 8.68
C TRP A 513 12.97 2.50 9.61
N MET A 514 11.83 1.86 9.34
CA MET A 514 11.43 0.63 10.05
C MET A 514 12.47 -0.47 9.83
N PHE A 515 12.83 -0.78 8.58
CA PHE A 515 13.87 -1.78 8.29
C PHE A 515 15.16 -1.48 9.02
N ARG A 516 15.67 -0.26 8.88
CA ARG A 516 16.91 0.15 9.52
C ARG A 516 16.86 0.07 11.03
N THR A 517 15.80 0.58 11.64
CA THR A 517 15.64 0.60 13.10
C THR A 517 15.58 -0.81 13.67
N PHE A 518 14.71 -1.66 13.14
CA PHE A 518 14.49 -3.01 13.68
C PHE A 518 15.64 -3.96 13.31
N LEU A 519 16.12 -3.96 12.06
CA LEU A 519 17.21 -4.84 11.62
C LEU A 519 18.53 -4.54 12.34
N LEU A 520 18.91 -3.27 12.49
CA LEU A 520 20.15 -2.92 13.20
C LEU A 520 20.06 -3.23 14.69
N ALA A 521 18.88 -3.15 15.28
CA ALA A 521 18.61 -3.59 16.65
C ALA A 521 18.54 -5.13 16.81
N GLY A 522 18.61 -5.89 15.71
CA GLY A 522 18.47 -7.36 15.74
C GLY A 522 17.06 -7.80 16.13
N LYS A 523 16.05 -6.97 15.88
CA LYS A 523 14.65 -7.21 16.23
C LYS A 523 13.83 -7.56 14.97
N PRO A 524 12.78 -8.40 15.09
CA PRO A 524 11.84 -8.67 13.99
C PRO A 524 11.35 -7.38 13.32
N VAL A 525 11.15 -7.37 12.00
CA VAL A 525 10.57 -6.20 11.31
C VAL A 525 9.05 -6.38 11.21
N PRO A 526 8.23 -5.36 11.51
CA PRO A 526 6.79 -5.42 11.28
C PRO A 526 6.49 -5.57 9.78
N SER A 527 5.54 -6.42 9.41
CA SER A 527 5.17 -6.61 8.00
C SER A 527 4.59 -5.36 7.33
N ALA A 528 4.10 -4.39 8.11
CA ALA A 528 3.74 -3.08 7.61
C ALA A 528 4.90 -2.35 6.93
N ALA A 529 6.16 -2.62 7.28
CA ALA A 529 7.31 -2.06 6.56
C ALA A 529 7.37 -2.51 5.08
N LEU A 530 6.73 -3.64 4.74
CA LEU A 530 6.62 -4.14 3.38
C LEU A 530 5.36 -3.64 2.66
N TRP A 531 4.44 -2.98 3.38
CA TRP A 531 3.20 -2.44 2.80
C TRP A 531 3.51 -1.51 1.64
N HIS A 532 3.02 -1.85 0.45
CA HIS A 532 3.27 -1.14 -0.83
C HIS A 532 4.74 -0.84 -1.16
N MET A 533 5.72 -1.46 -0.50
CA MET A 533 7.15 -1.22 -0.74
C MET A 533 7.53 -1.57 -2.18
N ALA A 534 7.20 -2.78 -2.63
CA ALA A 534 7.57 -3.24 -3.95
C ALA A 534 6.87 -2.44 -5.07
N ASP A 535 5.60 -2.12 -4.89
CA ASP A 535 4.81 -1.43 -5.91
C ASP A 535 5.19 0.06 -6.00
N THR A 536 5.48 0.70 -4.88
CA THR A 536 6.00 2.09 -4.83
C THR A 536 7.39 2.17 -5.46
N MET A 537 8.29 1.23 -5.16
CA MET A 537 9.63 1.19 -5.77
C MET A 537 9.60 0.95 -7.27
N ARG A 538 8.63 0.17 -7.77
CA ARG A 538 8.38 0.04 -9.21
C ARG A 538 7.88 1.34 -9.82
N ALA A 539 6.92 2.02 -9.19
CA ALA A 539 6.42 3.31 -9.70
C ALA A 539 7.53 4.36 -9.81
N LEU A 540 8.45 4.39 -8.84
CA LEU A 540 9.63 5.25 -8.83
C LEU A 540 10.66 4.93 -9.93
N ALA A 541 10.74 3.68 -10.39
CA ALA A 541 11.75 3.26 -11.35
C ALA A 541 11.45 3.66 -12.80
N TYR A 542 10.20 4.03 -13.13
CA TYR A 542 9.76 4.20 -14.53
C TYR A 542 9.18 5.58 -14.85
N ASN A 543 9.58 6.14 -15.99
CA ASN A 543 9.08 7.39 -16.56
C ASN A 543 7.71 7.29 -17.21
N PRO A 544 7.02 8.45 -17.39
CA PRO A 544 6.16 8.81 -18.51
C PRO A 544 5.80 7.72 -19.52
N ASP A 545 6.87 7.38 -20.23
CA ASP A 545 6.96 6.66 -21.50
C ASP A 545 7.44 5.21 -21.35
N GLY A 546 7.55 4.72 -20.11
CA GLY A 546 8.07 3.40 -19.78
C GLY A 546 9.60 3.29 -19.82
N SER A 547 10.32 4.37 -20.09
CA SER A 547 11.78 4.38 -19.92
C SER A 547 12.15 4.24 -18.44
N VAL A 548 13.30 3.63 -18.17
CA VAL A 548 13.87 3.66 -16.81
C VAL A 548 14.17 5.11 -16.47
N TRP A 549 13.71 5.53 -15.30
CA TRP A 549 13.95 6.89 -14.85
C TRP A 549 15.44 7.12 -14.59
N SER A 550 16.10 7.82 -15.52
CA SER A 550 17.41 8.41 -15.31
C SER A 550 17.22 9.74 -14.59
N MET A 551 17.28 9.72 -13.26
CA MET A 551 17.28 10.96 -12.46
C MET A 551 18.40 11.90 -12.97
N ASP A 552 18.04 13.09 -13.45
CA ASP A 552 18.99 14.15 -13.86
C ASP A 552 19.54 14.83 -12.60
N TRP A 553 20.85 14.75 -12.41
CA TRP A 553 21.56 15.12 -11.17
C TRP A 553 21.70 16.63 -10.93
N ARG A 554 21.01 17.46 -11.71
CA ARG A 554 21.07 18.91 -11.53
C ARG A 554 20.27 19.41 -10.34
N GLU A 555 19.42 18.58 -9.72
CA GLU A 555 18.68 18.92 -8.50
C GLU A 555 18.82 17.81 -7.45
N PRO A 556 19.39 18.10 -6.25
CA PRO A 556 19.56 17.13 -5.17
C PRO A 556 18.23 16.91 -4.47
N VAL A 557 17.85 15.68 -4.13
CA VAL A 557 16.69 15.51 -3.24
C VAL A 557 16.77 14.24 -2.39
N GLY A 558 17.51 14.33 -1.27
CA GLY A 558 17.38 13.47 -0.09
C GLY A 558 17.34 11.96 -0.34
N GLU A 559 16.26 11.32 0.12
CA GLU A 559 16.05 9.87 0.21
C GLU A 559 16.12 9.14 -1.15
N LEU A 560 15.96 9.85 -2.27
CA LEU A 560 16.11 9.30 -3.63
C LEU A 560 17.51 8.75 -3.93
N SER A 561 18.51 9.19 -3.17
CA SER A 561 19.90 8.72 -3.29
C SER A 561 20.01 7.23 -2.95
N TYR A 562 19.23 6.76 -1.98
CA TYR A 562 19.24 5.36 -1.51
C TYR A 562 18.24 4.45 -2.20
N ALA A 563 17.31 5.03 -2.97
CA ALA A 563 16.24 4.32 -3.63
C ALA A 563 16.71 3.04 -4.35
N PRO A 564 17.80 3.03 -5.15
CA PRO A 564 18.23 1.79 -5.82
C PRO A 564 18.71 0.70 -4.83
N ALA A 565 19.38 1.08 -3.74
CA ALA A 565 19.80 0.12 -2.71
C ALA A 565 18.57 -0.46 -1.99
N ILE A 566 17.61 0.38 -1.63
CA ILE A 566 16.34 -0.02 -0.99
C ILE A 566 15.57 -0.96 -1.92
N ALA A 567 15.46 -0.61 -3.21
CA ALA A 567 14.75 -1.40 -4.22
C ALA A 567 15.33 -2.80 -4.29
N TYR A 568 16.66 -2.88 -4.39
CA TYR A 568 17.38 -4.12 -4.51
C TYR A 568 17.24 -4.99 -3.26
N MET A 569 17.39 -4.40 -2.07
CA MET A 569 17.42 -5.14 -0.81
C MET A 569 16.03 -5.61 -0.35
N PHE A 570 15.00 -4.78 -0.55
CA PHE A 570 13.71 -4.93 0.15
C PHE A 570 12.49 -5.05 -0.76
N ALA A 571 12.61 -4.72 -2.06
CA ALA A 571 11.50 -4.76 -3.00
C ALA A 571 11.65 -5.86 -4.06
N GLU A 572 12.56 -5.67 -5.01
CA GLU A 572 12.80 -6.60 -6.11
C GLU A 572 14.28 -6.54 -6.52
N PRO A 573 15.06 -7.61 -6.30
CA PRO A 573 16.49 -7.61 -6.58
C PRO A 573 16.76 -7.67 -8.08
N ARG A 574 17.01 -6.50 -8.68
CA ARG A 574 17.37 -6.37 -10.09
C ARG A 574 18.74 -5.76 -10.27
N GLN A 575 19.50 -6.28 -11.24
CA GLN A 575 20.87 -5.84 -11.50
C GLN A 575 20.95 -4.36 -11.90
N ASP A 576 19.95 -3.84 -12.61
CA ASP A 576 19.94 -2.46 -13.06
C ASP A 576 19.84 -1.45 -11.90
N TYR A 577 19.27 -1.83 -10.75
CA TYR A 577 19.33 -1.01 -9.54
C TYR A 577 20.76 -0.88 -9.01
N ILE A 578 21.54 -1.96 -9.05
CA ILE A 578 22.95 -1.94 -8.66
C ILE A 578 23.78 -1.15 -9.66
N ASP A 579 23.56 -1.36 -10.96
CA ASP A 579 24.28 -0.63 -12.00
C ASP A 579 24.02 0.88 -11.89
N THR A 580 22.75 1.25 -11.63
CA THR A 580 22.35 2.62 -11.35
C THR A 580 23.05 3.14 -10.10
N LEU A 581 23.03 2.40 -8.99
CA LEU A 581 23.70 2.82 -7.75
C LEU A 581 25.21 3.05 -7.96
N LEU A 582 25.90 2.11 -8.60
CA LEU A 582 27.34 2.20 -8.84
C LEU A 582 27.70 3.35 -9.78
N HIS A 583 26.90 3.55 -10.83
CA HIS A 583 27.06 4.69 -11.72
C HIS A 583 26.96 6.02 -10.95
N ARG A 584 25.98 6.13 -10.03
CA ARG A 584 25.79 7.31 -9.18
C ARG A 584 26.98 7.54 -8.24
N LEU A 585 27.43 6.49 -7.56
CA LEU A 585 28.59 6.56 -6.66
C LEU A 585 29.87 6.95 -7.42
N ALA A 586 30.05 6.51 -8.67
CA ALA A 586 31.18 6.88 -9.50
C ALA A 586 31.16 8.37 -9.90
N ILE A 587 29.99 8.94 -10.21
CA ILE A 587 29.85 10.39 -10.46
C ILE A 587 30.24 11.18 -9.22
N PHE A 588 29.72 10.80 -8.05
CA PHE A 588 30.05 11.44 -6.78
C PHE A 588 31.56 11.35 -6.49
N ALA A 589 32.16 10.19 -6.71
CA ALA A 589 33.59 9.99 -6.53
C ALA A 589 34.43 10.92 -7.40
N GLY A 590 34.00 11.22 -8.62
CA GLY A 590 34.67 12.13 -9.54
C GLY A 590 34.50 13.62 -9.24
N GLN A 591 33.54 13.99 -8.37
CA GLN A 591 33.32 15.37 -7.94
C GLN A 591 34.03 15.69 -6.61
N GLN A 592 34.28 14.69 -5.78
CA GLN A 592 34.88 14.87 -4.47
C GLN A 592 36.40 15.07 -4.58
N ASP A 593 36.92 16.12 -3.93
CA ASP A 593 38.35 16.40 -3.89
C ASP A 593 39.12 15.30 -3.11
N ASP A 594 40.15 14.74 -3.74
CA ASP A 594 40.91 13.61 -3.21
C ASP A 594 41.69 13.93 -1.93
N THR A 595 42.02 15.21 -1.70
CA THR A 595 42.86 15.63 -0.58
C THR A 595 42.02 16.08 0.61
N THR A 596 41.02 16.90 0.36
CA THR A 596 40.20 17.58 1.37
C THR A 596 38.88 16.85 1.64
N GLY A 597 38.42 16.01 0.70
CA GLY A 597 37.09 15.40 0.72
C GLY A 597 35.95 16.37 0.42
N ALA A 598 36.26 17.63 0.09
CA ALA A 598 35.29 18.67 -0.21
C ALA A 598 34.60 18.45 -1.58
N LEU A 599 33.39 18.96 -1.71
CA LEU A 599 32.68 19.05 -2.98
C LEU A 599 32.77 20.50 -3.51
N PRO A 600 32.84 20.72 -4.84
CA PRO A 600 32.83 22.06 -5.41
C PRO A 600 31.61 22.87 -4.97
N ALA A 601 31.74 24.21 -4.88
CA ALA A 601 30.58 25.06 -4.58
C ALA A 601 29.51 24.92 -5.68
N GLY A 602 28.28 24.55 -5.30
CA GLY A 602 27.21 24.22 -6.25
C GLY A 602 27.31 22.82 -6.88
N ALA A 603 28.40 22.08 -6.64
CA ALA A 603 28.31 20.63 -6.66
C ALA A 603 27.57 20.18 -5.41
N PHE A 604 26.73 19.17 -5.56
CA PHE A 604 26.05 18.41 -4.51
C PHE A 604 26.14 19.08 -3.12
N ASN A 605 25.25 20.04 -2.84
CA ASN A 605 25.26 20.69 -1.53
C ASN A 605 24.90 19.64 -0.47
N TRP A 606 25.89 19.30 0.35
CA TRP A 606 25.60 18.87 1.71
C TRP A 606 25.13 20.08 2.52
N PRO A 607 24.00 20.08 3.26
CA PRO A 607 22.81 19.22 3.24
C PRO A 607 21.52 19.97 2.82
N VAL A 608 20.55 19.27 2.24
CA VAL A 608 19.14 19.70 2.23
C VAL A 608 18.30 18.48 2.60
N TYR A 609 17.56 18.59 3.70
CA TYR A 609 16.69 17.58 4.33
C TYR A 609 17.26 16.16 4.50
N GLY A 610 17.62 15.84 5.75
CA GLY A 610 17.36 14.50 6.30
C GLY A 610 18.31 13.35 5.99
N SER A 611 18.80 13.13 4.77
CA SER A 611 19.54 11.88 4.49
C SER A 611 20.23 11.82 3.12
N SER A 612 21.53 11.99 3.03
CA SER A 612 22.23 11.47 1.83
C SER A 612 23.73 11.18 2.02
N GLN A 613 24.32 11.27 3.23
CA GLN A 613 25.79 11.23 3.38
C GLN A 613 26.33 9.91 2.84
N PRO A 614 27.51 9.88 2.19
CA PRO A 614 28.15 8.62 1.82
C PRO A 614 28.29 7.68 3.02
N GLY A 615 28.50 8.23 4.23
CA GLY A 615 28.49 7.46 5.48
C GLY A 615 27.19 6.71 5.76
N GLU A 616 26.03 7.27 5.41
CA GLU A 616 24.73 6.60 5.59
C GLU A 616 24.55 5.40 4.63
N PHE A 617 25.30 5.31 3.53
CA PHE A 617 25.36 4.08 2.72
C PHE A 617 26.01 2.91 3.50
N LEU A 618 26.95 3.20 4.40
CA LEU A 618 27.59 2.17 5.24
C LEU A 618 26.57 1.43 6.09
N SER A 619 25.54 2.11 6.59
CA SER A 619 24.44 1.46 7.31
C SER A 619 23.63 0.48 6.46
N TYR A 620 23.43 0.75 5.15
CA TYR A 620 22.79 -0.22 4.26
C TYR A 620 23.67 -1.46 4.06
N ILE A 621 24.99 -1.27 3.96
CA ILE A 621 25.93 -2.40 3.88
C ILE A 621 25.89 -3.21 5.18
N ARG A 622 25.89 -2.56 6.36
CA ARG A 622 25.73 -3.26 7.65
C ARG A 622 24.40 -4.02 7.73
N MET A 623 23.31 -3.42 7.27
CA MET A 623 22.03 -4.12 7.19
C MET A 623 22.16 -5.36 6.31
N SER A 624 22.70 -5.21 5.09
CA SER A 624 22.96 -6.29 4.13
C SER A 624 23.74 -7.46 4.75
N ASP A 625 24.82 -7.20 5.49
CA ASP A 625 25.61 -8.25 6.13
C ASP A 625 24.82 -9.00 7.21
N ARG A 626 23.94 -8.30 7.97
CA ARG A 626 23.04 -8.97 8.92
C ARG A 626 22.03 -9.88 8.22
N MET A 627 21.63 -9.55 6.99
CA MET A 627 20.75 -10.40 6.17
C MET A 627 21.44 -11.71 5.81
N GLN A 628 22.75 -11.68 5.57
CA GLN A 628 23.55 -12.87 5.26
C GLN A 628 23.71 -13.82 6.45
N ASN A 629 23.52 -13.32 7.68
CA ASN A 629 23.64 -14.13 8.88
C ASN A 629 22.26 -14.65 9.35
N PRO A 630 21.95 -15.94 9.14
CA PRO A 630 20.64 -16.50 9.48
C PRO A 630 20.34 -16.51 10.99
N LEU A 631 21.36 -16.37 11.86
CA LEU A 631 21.18 -16.27 13.31
C LEU A 631 20.76 -14.86 13.74
N THR A 632 21.04 -13.84 12.92
CA THR A 632 20.78 -12.43 13.25
C THR A 632 19.79 -11.76 12.31
N CYS A 633 19.41 -12.42 11.20
CA CYS A 633 18.45 -11.92 10.22
C CYS A 633 17.02 -12.08 10.78
N PRO A 634 16.41 -11.00 11.30
CA PRO A 634 15.09 -11.07 11.90
C PRO A 634 14.07 -11.18 10.78
N ARG A 635 13.27 -12.26 10.73
CA ARG A 635 12.24 -12.41 9.68
C ARG A 635 11.12 -11.39 9.89
N ALA A 636 10.56 -10.85 8.80
CA ALA A 636 9.27 -10.20 8.88
C ALA A 636 8.24 -11.24 9.34
N THR A 637 7.45 -10.92 10.35
CA THR A 637 6.49 -11.88 10.92
C THR A 637 5.08 -11.33 10.89
N ASN A 638 4.18 -12.07 10.23
CA ASN A 638 2.74 -11.94 10.42
C ASN A 638 2.25 -12.73 11.65
N THR A 639 3.13 -13.49 12.30
CA THR A 639 2.79 -14.43 13.38
C THR A 639 2.39 -13.68 14.65
N HIS A 640 1.10 -13.33 14.69
CA HIS A 640 0.20 -13.33 15.84
C HIS A 640 0.34 -12.21 16.91
N TYR A 641 -0.70 -11.37 16.96
CA TYR A 641 -1.33 -10.72 18.14
C TYR A 641 -1.22 -9.20 18.39
N THR A 642 -2.15 -8.80 19.26
CA THR A 642 -2.66 -7.54 19.83
C THR A 642 -1.69 -6.54 20.45
N SER A 643 -0.36 -6.69 20.34
CA SER A 643 0.55 -5.56 20.56
C SER A 643 1.95 -5.87 20.06
N LEU A 644 2.36 -5.20 18.97
CA LEU A 644 3.73 -5.25 18.45
C LEU A 644 4.78 -4.93 19.55
N ALA A 645 4.41 -4.15 20.57
CA ALA A 645 5.23 -3.93 21.77
C ALA A 645 5.47 -5.19 22.61
N ALA A 646 4.49 -6.09 22.78
CA ALA A 646 4.66 -7.32 23.56
C ALA A 646 5.66 -8.28 22.91
N ILE A 647 5.70 -8.34 21.57
CA ILE A 647 6.69 -9.11 20.83
C ILE A 647 8.11 -8.64 21.22
N TYR A 648 8.36 -7.32 21.22
CA TYR A 648 9.69 -6.79 21.52
C TYR A 648 10.08 -6.77 23.01
N ARG A 649 9.12 -6.96 23.94
CA ARG A 649 9.42 -7.19 25.36
C ARG A 649 9.88 -8.62 25.66
N SER A 650 9.50 -9.57 24.82
CA SER A 650 9.66 -11.02 25.08
C SER A 650 10.92 -11.66 24.47
N VAL A 651 11.72 -10.88 23.74
CA VAL A 651 12.92 -11.29 23.00
C VAL A 651 14.04 -10.33 23.32
#